data_AF-A0A7V5RKC4-F1
#
_entry.id   AF-A0A7V5RKC4-F1
#
_cell.length_a   1.000
_cell.length_b   1.000
_cell.length_c   1.000
_cell.angle_alpha   90.00
_cell.angle_beta   90.00
_cell.angle_gamma   90.00
#
_symmetry.space_group_name_H-M   'P 1'
#
loop_
_entity.id
_entity.type
_entity.pdbx_description
1 polymer ?
#
loop_
_entity_poly.entity_id
_entity_poly.type
_entity_poly.pdbx_seq_one_letter_code
_entity_poly.pdbx_strand_id
1 'polypeptide(L)'
;MLNDGLTTVSGLVSGLNWRDIIDELMAIETRKIDVFQSQRDNYDAKLAEWKSLNTKLLDLKSLAVNLRKESTYNIFRSSLASSSSKSAEDILKATTTNKAAQGTYNIRVLQKAQSLKLGSKLFSSRTDGLGLSGEFLINGKAIVVTSTDTLEDIRDNINDLNTGGTPSGVTATILNSAEDEYQLILSSDETGEDGFSLLDASSGNILQDLGLSSSSVQIKNRTSDGAKSDAFTSSATAIGSLRGLSTIPASASVTIAGQAVTIDLSSESLTDIAANIDALTGVSAQVVTETDSDENTYYRLDISGTTSFTDNNNILQTLGVLTGVRSAVNEIHTGSKANTKTSAAGGGAITDSTLWSEINTGSDANDISVNDTILITGKDRDGNSVSTTFTISNLSEALNATGGFLESIETAFGGSANIDAYISDGTDGNTAGQLVVKDLQSGDSLLEVNIYSNNEGGGSLDFGTVTETVSGRDMELVSGQDAIVEIDGSTYTRASNSINDLIAGATLDLVSADSSTTVTLAVSRDVDSIKAEIQGFVDAYNSIMEYIGGQLAYDAENQEPGGVLFGDGTLRSVKADLLNTVLGSISGLSSSYTSLGLAGINLQDDGTLKVDDSKLSGLLSTNFSDIVDLFAIRGVGSVSTLNFISTGRETVAGTYDVSITTAASQATVTGSVDLSGGLSGAETVTLTDTLTGRVATISLDAGDTIDDIISKINAELNAEYSQQLTASKNNTKISGGAITSTTTWDAIDTTGSGSNDISDGAVISFSGTNRRGTTIAGSYTISDKTTDTVQGLLSAIESAFNNEVYATIDTNGALVVTDRETGTSQLAFSVDSITNGGSLTFGSTSVTTTGRYDVPIEATKNSSNQLVLTHSSYGSNYGFTISQTANNLGITDQSYAGEDVAGTINGEATTGNGQTLVGNNGEANIDGLVIEYTGTSTGTIGTISLTFGVMEQFERKLFGITDDFEGYVNYKMDSISDNISRIDREISQFETNLLQKQQRLISRFLAMETTIAKLSAQGAWLSSQLG
;
A
#
# COMPACT_ATOMS: atom_id res chain seq x y z
N MET A 1 49.80 23.41 -34.42
CA MET A 1 50.48 24.73 -34.38
C MET A 1 51.90 24.58 -34.94
N LEU A 2 52.44 25.67 -35.51
CA LEU A 2 53.67 25.84 -36.32
C LEU A 2 53.52 25.58 -37.83
N ASN A 3 52.98 26.53 -38.61
CA ASN A 3 53.77 27.67 -39.11
C ASN A 3 52.87 28.61 -39.92
N ASP A 4 52.47 29.72 -39.30
CA ASP A 4 52.01 30.91 -40.00
C ASP A 4 53.27 31.64 -40.52
N GLY A 5 53.25 32.05 -41.80
CA GLY A 5 54.32 32.87 -42.39
C GLY A 5 55.34 32.16 -43.29
N LEU A 6 54.91 31.67 -44.47
CA LEU A 6 55.63 31.91 -45.73
C LEU A 6 54.75 31.50 -46.93
N THR A 7 54.05 32.46 -47.53
CA THR A 7 53.52 32.32 -48.89
C THR A 7 54.69 32.25 -49.87
N THR A 8 55.30 31.07 -50.03
CA THR A 8 56.25 30.82 -51.12
C THR A 8 55.45 30.71 -52.41
N VAL A 9 55.47 31.77 -53.21
CA VAL A 9 54.85 31.83 -54.55
C VAL A 9 55.44 30.70 -55.41
N SER A 10 54.58 29.78 -55.85
CA SER A 10 54.90 28.70 -56.78
C SER A 10 55.41 29.27 -58.10
N GLY A 11 56.46 28.67 -58.69
CA GLY A 11 56.90 29.00 -60.05
C GLY A 11 57.81 30.22 -60.22
N LEU A 12 58.47 30.73 -59.17
CA LEU A 12 59.28 31.96 -59.26
C LEU A 12 60.51 31.86 -60.19
N VAL A 13 61.03 30.65 -60.47
CA VAL A 13 62.25 30.45 -61.28
C VAL A 13 61.97 29.75 -62.62
N SER A 14 61.06 28.76 -62.66
CA SER A 14 60.79 27.97 -63.87
C SER A 14 59.57 28.40 -64.69
N GLY A 15 58.68 29.23 -64.12
CA GLY A 15 57.38 29.58 -64.71
C GLY A 15 56.33 28.46 -64.68
N LEU A 16 56.63 27.30 -64.08
CA LEU A 16 55.70 26.17 -63.96
C LEU A 16 54.99 26.18 -62.61
N ASN A 17 53.65 26.21 -62.61
CA ASN A 17 52.88 26.02 -61.39
C ASN A 17 52.79 24.52 -61.05
N TRP A 18 53.84 23.99 -60.43
CA TRP A 18 53.92 22.57 -60.08
C TRP A 18 52.86 22.15 -59.05
N ARG A 19 52.27 23.10 -58.31
CA ARG A 19 51.20 22.81 -57.33
C ARG A 19 49.93 22.35 -58.04
N ASP A 20 49.51 23.06 -59.09
CA ASP A 20 48.36 22.67 -59.92
C ASP A 20 48.59 21.29 -60.58
N ILE A 21 49.82 21.01 -61.02
CA ILE A 21 50.18 19.71 -61.63
C ILE A 21 50.12 18.58 -60.59
N ILE A 22 50.59 18.81 -59.37
CA ILE A 22 50.44 17.83 -58.27
C ILE A 22 48.96 17.65 -57.95
N ASP A 23 48.19 18.72 -57.87
CA ASP A 23 46.76 18.66 -57.56
C ASP A 23 45.98 17.90 -58.65
N GLU A 24 46.28 18.10 -59.94
CA GLU A 24 45.71 17.31 -61.05
C GLU A 24 46.11 15.82 -60.98
N LEU A 25 47.36 15.51 -60.66
CA LEU A 25 47.83 14.12 -60.49
C LEU A 25 47.19 13.44 -59.27
N MET A 26 47.01 14.19 -58.19
CA MET A 26 46.34 13.73 -56.98
C MET A 26 44.84 13.51 -57.24
N ALA A 27 44.18 14.39 -58.00
CA ALA A 27 42.78 14.26 -58.40
C ALA A 27 42.48 13.01 -59.26
N ILE A 28 43.47 12.49 -59.99
CA ILE A 28 43.33 11.21 -60.71
C ILE A 28 43.44 10.02 -59.75
N GLU A 29 44.32 10.10 -58.74
CA GLU A 29 44.52 9.03 -57.76
C GLU A 29 43.41 8.97 -56.71
N THR A 30 42.74 10.10 -56.40
CA THR A 30 41.56 10.14 -55.51
C THR A 30 40.35 9.42 -56.10
N ARG A 31 40.24 9.25 -57.43
CA ARG A 31 39.12 8.52 -58.07
C ARG A 31 38.92 7.10 -57.54
N LYS A 32 40.00 6.44 -57.09
CA LYS A 32 39.90 5.10 -56.47
C LYS A 32 39.24 5.16 -55.10
N ILE A 33 39.53 6.20 -54.32
CA ILE A 33 38.87 6.46 -53.04
C ILE A 33 37.39 6.74 -53.30
N ASP A 34 37.06 7.54 -54.31
CA ASP A 34 35.66 7.83 -54.67
C ASP A 34 34.86 6.54 -55.02
N VAL A 35 35.49 5.57 -55.70
CA VAL A 35 34.87 4.27 -56.00
C VAL A 35 34.62 3.46 -54.73
N PHE A 36 35.61 3.38 -53.82
CA PHE A 36 35.44 2.68 -52.55
C PHE A 36 34.43 3.38 -51.62
N GLN A 37 34.41 4.71 -51.59
CA GLN A 37 33.42 5.50 -50.87
C GLN A 37 32.01 5.24 -51.42
N SER A 38 31.84 5.25 -52.75
CA SER A 38 30.54 4.92 -53.36
C SER A 38 30.10 3.47 -53.06
N GLN A 39 31.05 2.52 -53.00
CA GLN A 39 30.76 1.15 -52.57
C GLN A 39 30.37 1.07 -51.09
N ARG A 40 31.09 1.77 -50.20
CA ARG A 40 30.75 1.86 -48.78
C ARG A 40 29.36 2.43 -48.59
N ASP A 41 29.06 3.57 -49.22
CA ASP A 41 27.76 4.24 -49.15
C ASP A 41 26.63 3.32 -49.63
N ASN A 42 26.88 2.47 -50.64
CA ASN A 42 25.92 1.45 -51.06
C ASN A 42 25.68 0.37 -50.00
N TYR A 43 26.73 -0.10 -49.32
CA TYR A 43 26.59 -1.07 -48.22
C TYR A 43 25.94 -0.44 -46.98
N ASP A 44 26.25 0.81 -46.66
CA ASP A 44 25.60 1.57 -45.58
C ASP A 44 24.10 1.72 -45.85
N ALA A 45 23.72 2.08 -47.08
CA ALA A 45 22.31 2.15 -47.47
C ALA A 45 21.62 0.77 -47.32
N LYS A 46 22.26 -0.32 -47.75
CA LYS A 46 21.73 -1.68 -47.58
C LYS A 46 21.59 -2.06 -46.10
N LEU A 47 22.56 -1.71 -45.26
CA LEU A 47 22.51 -1.98 -43.83
C LEU A 47 21.38 -1.21 -43.15
N ALA A 48 21.16 0.05 -43.55
CA ALA A 48 20.06 0.86 -43.05
C ALA A 48 18.70 0.23 -43.37
N GLU A 49 18.50 -0.25 -44.61
CA GLU A 49 17.28 -0.95 -45.01
C GLU A 49 17.10 -2.29 -44.24
N TRP A 50 18.16 -3.08 -44.07
CA TRP A 50 18.08 -4.31 -43.27
C TRP A 50 17.76 -4.05 -41.80
N LYS A 51 18.32 -3.00 -41.19
CA LYS A 51 17.96 -2.57 -39.83
C LYS A 51 16.49 -2.19 -39.74
N SER A 52 15.99 -1.42 -40.70
CA SER A 52 14.57 -1.02 -40.78
C SER A 52 13.66 -2.25 -40.87
N LEU A 53 14.00 -3.21 -41.73
CA LEU A 53 13.25 -4.46 -41.85
C LEU A 53 13.31 -5.28 -40.55
N ASN A 54 14.48 -5.39 -39.90
CA ASN A 54 14.62 -6.13 -38.65
C ASN A 54 13.75 -5.53 -37.54
N THR A 55 13.71 -4.20 -37.40
CA THR A 55 12.80 -3.53 -36.48
C THR A 55 11.33 -3.90 -36.76
N LYS A 56 10.89 -3.84 -38.02
CA LYS A 56 9.52 -4.21 -38.38
C LYS A 56 9.20 -5.68 -38.07
N LEU A 57 10.15 -6.59 -38.32
CA LEU A 57 10.00 -8.01 -38.02
C LEU A 57 9.94 -8.28 -36.51
N LEU A 58 10.71 -7.55 -35.71
CA LEU A 58 10.66 -7.61 -34.24
C LEU A 58 9.34 -7.06 -33.69
N ASP A 59 8.78 -6.00 -34.30
CA ASP A 59 7.46 -5.47 -33.95
C ASP A 59 6.37 -6.51 -34.25
N LEU A 60 6.40 -7.13 -35.44
CA LEU A 60 5.47 -8.21 -35.80
C LEU A 60 5.61 -9.42 -34.85
N LYS A 61 6.85 -9.79 -34.48
CA LYS A 61 7.12 -10.85 -33.52
C LYS A 61 6.50 -10.54 -32.17
N SER A 62 6.64 -9.29 -31.69
CA SER A 62 6.07 -8.86 -30.41
C SER A 62 4.54 -8.96 -30.41
N LEU A 63 3.88 -8.59 -31.51
CA LEU A 63 2.43 -8.76 -31.69
C LEU A 63 2.04 -10.24 -31.71
N ALA A 64 2.80 -11.10 -32.40
CA ALA A 64 2.57 -12.54 -32.40
C ALA A 64 2.74 -13.16 -30.99
N VAL A 65 3.74 -12.72 -30.22
CA VAL A 65 3.95 -13.15 -28.82
C VAL A 65 2.78 -12.74 -27.92
N ASN A 66 2.12 -11.62 -28.19
CA ASN A 66 0.92 -11.21 -27.47
C ASN A 66 -0.30 -12.05 -27.87
N LEU A 67 -0.56 -12.15 -29.18
CA LEU A 67 -1.71 -12.86 -29.73
C LEU A 67 -1.63 -14.38 -29.60
N ARG A 68 -0.46 -14.97 -29.33
CA ARG A 68 -0.38 -16.42 -29.04
C ARG A 68 -0.91 -16.80 -27.65
N LYS A 69 -1.17 -15.82 -26.76
CA LYS A 69 -1.67 -16.06 -25.40
C LYS A 69 -3.19 -16.07 -25.38
N GLU A 70 -3.79 -17.07 -24.76
CA GLU A 70 -5.25 -17.16 -24.60
C GLU A 70 -5.82 -15.95 -23.82
N SER A 71 -5.10 -15.48 -22.79
CA SER A 71 -5.54 -14.36 -21.95
C SER A 71 -5.72 -13.05 -22.71
N THR A 72 -5.03 -12.86 -23.84
CA THR A 72 -5.18 -11.70 -24.73
C THR A 72 -6.59 -11.60 -25.31
N TYR A 73 -7.31 -12.72 -25.41
CA TYR A 73 -8.67 -12.78 -25.96
C TYR A 73 -9.77 -12.70 -24.88
N ASN A 74 -9.39 -12.67 -23.59
CA ASN A 74 -10.32 -12.50 -22.48
C ASN A 74 -10.53 -11.02 -22.16
N ILE A 75 -10.98 -10.27 -23.17
CA ILE A 75 -11.36 -8.86 -23.05
C ILE A 75 -12.88 -8.81 -22.90
N PHE A 76 -13.34 -8.17 -21.84
CA PHE A 76 -14.75 -8.00 -21.53
C PHE A 76 -15.10 -6.52 -21.47
N ARG A 77 -16.32 -6.22 -21.85
CA ARG A 77 -16.94 -4.90 -21.74
C ARG A 77 -18.21 -4.99 -20.91
N SER A 78 -18.45 -3.94 -20.16
CA SER A 78 -19.72 -3.66 -19.51
C SER A 78 -20.55 -2.70 -20.37
N SER A 79 -21.86 -2.91 -20.36
CA SER A 79 -22.83 -1.92 -20.83
C SER A 79 -23.95 -1.79 -19.82
N LEU A 80 -24.39 -0.55 -19.59
CA LEU A 80 -25.45 -0.25 -18.64
C LEU A 80 -26.70 0.21 -19.36
N ALA A 81 -27.86 -0.24 -18.89
CA ALA A 81 -29.17 0.25 -19.33
C ALA A 81 -30.00 0.63 -18.12
N SER A 82 -30.75 1.72 -18.22
CA SER A 82 -31.64 2.20 -17.16
C SER A 82 -33.08 1.83 -17.45
N SER A 83 -33.84 1.42 -16.43
CA SER A 83 -35.28 1.20 -16.52
C SER A 83 -36.10 2.51 -16.46
N SER A 84 -35.45 3.66 -16.33
CA SER A 84 -36.09 4.98 -16.22
C SER A 84 -35.48 5.99 -17.20
N SER A 85 -35.95 7.25 -17.16
CA SER A 85 -35.40 8.33 -17.98
C SER A 85 -34.07 8.87 -17.48
N LYS A 86 -33.59 8.45 -16.30
CA LYS A 86 -32.26 8.82 -15.79
C LYS A 86 -31.18 7.98 -16.47
N SER A 87 -30.02 8.58 -16.76
CA SER A 87 -28.87 7.82 -17.28
C SER A 87 -28.43 6.79 -16.26
N ALA A 88 -28.04 5.60 -16.72
CA ALA A 88 -27.54 4.57 -15.81
C ALA A 88 -26.24 5.03 -15.13
N GLU A 89 -25.40 5.76 -15.86
CA GLU A 89 -24.10 6.28 -15.45
C GLU A 89 -24.19 7.38 -14.37
N ASP A 90 -25.36 7.99 -14.21
CA ASP A 90 -25.65 8.94 -13.12
C ASP A 90 -25.94 8.21 -11.79
N ILE A 91 -26.20 6.90 -11.85
CA ILE A 91 -26.55 6.03 -10.71
C ILE A 91 -25.38 5.09 -10.39
N LEU A 92 -24.84 4.43 -11.40
CA LEU A 92 -23.84 3.37 -11.28
C LEU A 92 -22.89 3.42 -12.47
N LYS A 93 -21.59 3.23 -12.24
CA LYS A 93 -20.62 2.90 -13.28
C LYS A 93 -20.12 1.47 -13.06
N ALA A 94 -19.71 0.81 -14.13
CA ALA A 94 -19.18 -0.55 -14.05
C ALA A 94 -17.96 -0.71 -14.94
N THR A 95 -16.90 -1.30 -14.40
CA THR A 95 -15.70 -1.70 -15.15
C THR A 95 -15.49 -3.21 -15.04
N THR A 96 -14.74 -3.78 -15.99
CA THR A 96 -14.51 -5.23 -16.06
C THR A 96 -13.03 -5.55 -16.28
N THR A 97 -12.60 -6.65 -15.70
CA THR A 97 -11.26 -7.24 -15.85
C THR A 97 -11.31 -8.42 -16.82
N ASN A 98 -10.16 -9.03 -17.09
CA ASN A 98 -10.07 -10.26 -17.89
C ASN A 98 -10.62 -11.52 -17.20
N LYS A 99 -11.06 -11.40 -15.94
CA LYS A 99 -11.74 -12.46 -15.17
C LYS A 99 -13.25 -12.25 -15.08
N ALA A 100 -13.79 -11.26 -15.80
CA ALA A 100 -15.20 -10.90 -15.68
C ALA A 100 -16.14 -12.04 -16.09
N ALA A 101 -17.13 -12.33 -15.25
CA ALA A 101 -18.18 -13.29 -15.57
C ALA A 101 -19.20 -12.69 -16.54
N GLN A 102 -19.32 -13.25 -17.74
CA GLN A 102 -20.33 -12.87 -18.73
C GLN A 102 -21.74 -13.10 -18.17
N GLY A 103 -22.63 -12.14 -18.37
CA GLY A 103 -23.98 -12.22 -17.82
C GLY A 103 -24.72 -10.90 -17.88
N THR A 104 -25.95 -10.92 -17.37
CA THR A 104 -26.76 -9.73 -17.18
C THR A 104 -27.22 -9.70 -15.72
N TYR A 105 -27.01 -8.57 -15.06
CA TYR A 105 -27.29 -8.36 -13.64
C TYR A 105 -28.19 -7.15 -13.49
N ASN A 106 -29.30 -7.30 -12.76
CA ASN A 106 -30.19 -6.17 -12.47
C ASN A 106 -29.83 -5.58 -11.11
N ILE A 107 -29.40 -4.33 -11.11
CA ILE A 107 -28.81 -3.65 -9.96
C ILE A 107 -29.69 -2.46 -9.58
N ARG A 108 -30.04 -2.33 -8.31
CA ARG A 108 -30.66 -1.13 -7.73
C ARG A 108 -29.76 -0.60 -6.62
N VAL A 109 -29.45 0.70 -6.68
CA VAL A 109 -28.67 1.37 -5.63
C VAL A 109 -29.65 1.96 -4.63
N LEU A 110 -29.77 1.34 -3.46
CA LEU A 110 -30.74 1.73 -2.44
C LEU A 110 -30.17 2.84 -1.54
N GLN A 111 -28.90 2.75 -1.20
CA GLN A 111 -28.17 3.70 -0.36
C GLN A 111 -26.70 3.74 -0.77
N LYS A 112 -26.07 4.89 -0.61
CA LYS A 112 -24.62 5.05 -0.77
C LYS A 112 -23.93 4.97 0.58
N ALA A 113 -22.70 4.49 0.56
CA ALA A 113 -21.87 4.58 1.73
C ALA A 113 -21.51 6.05 2.02
N GLN A 114 -21.48 6.42 3.30
CA GLN A 114 -21.11 7.75 3.79
C GLN A 114 -19.97 7.61 4.80
N SER A 115 -19.10 8.62 4.82
CA SER A 115 -18.00 8.72 5.78
C SER A 115 -18.47 9.45 7.03
N LEU A 116 -18.13 8.90 8.20
CA LEU A 116 -18.39 9.50 9.50
C LEU A 116 -17.66 10.84 9.64
N LYS A 117 -18.37 11.87 10.12
CA LYS A 117 -17.79 13.16 10.50
C LYS A 117 -18.20 13.56 11.90
N LEU A 118 -17.21 13.92 12.71
CA LEU A 118 -17.39 14.42 14.07
C LEU A 118 -16.94 15.88 14.18
N GLY A 119 -17.63 16.66 15.00
CA GLY A 119 -17.29 18.03 15.36
C GLY A 119 -16.97 18.16 16.85
N SER A 120 -15.88 18.87 17.17
CA SER A 120 -15.54 19.26 18.55
C SER A 120 -16.50 20.33 19.08
N LYS A 121 -16.30 20.76 20.34
CA LYS A 121 -16.83 22.04 20.80
C LYS A 121 -16.16 23.22 20.08
N LEU A 122 -16.72 24.43 20.21
CA LEU A 122 -16.12 25.66 19.73
C LEU A 122 -14.96 26.10 20.64
N PHE A 123 -13.91 26.63 20.02
CA PHE A 123 -12.72 27.19 20.68
C PHE A 123 -12.53 28.64 20.26
N SER A 124 -12.10 29.47 21.20
CA SER A 124 -11.91 30.91 20.96
C SER A 124 -10.65 31.26 20.18
N SER A 125 -9.72 30.31 20.05
CA SER A 125 -8.42 30.51 19.41
C SER A 125 -7.91 29.20 18.82
N ARG A 126 -7.19 29.29 17.71
CA ARG A 126 -6.51 28.15 17.07
C ARG A 126 -5.12 27.90 17.64
N THR A 127 -4.49 28.95 18.16
CA THR A 127 -3.05 29.01 18.47
C THR A 127 -2.74 29.17 19.94
N ASP A 128 -3.75 29.33 20.79
CA ASP A 128 -3.55 29.34 22.24
C ASP A 128 -3.51 27.90 22.75
N GLY A 129 -2.65 27.65 23.74
CA GLY A 129 -2.55 26.34 24.38
C GLY A 129 -3.86 25.96 25.06
N LEU A 130 -4.32 24.73 24.81
CA LEU A 130 -5.61 24.23 25.29
C LEU A 130 -5.62 23.95 26.80
N GLY A 131 -4.44 23.83 27.44
CA GLY A 131 -4.32 23.51 28.86
C GLY A 131 -4.71 22.08 29.22
N LEU A 132 -4.89 21.20 28.23
CA LEU A 132 -5.24 19.80 28.40
C LEU A 132 -3.98 18.92 28.48
N SER A 133 -4.03 17.80 29.19
CA SER A 133 -2.88 16.88 29.25
C SER A 133 -3.32 15.44 29.39
N GLY A 134 -2.83 14.56 28.51
CA GLY A 134 -3.18 13.14 28.50
C GLY A 134 -3.02 12.53 27.12
N GLU A 135 -3.69 11.40 26.91
CA GLU A 135 -3.67 10.66 25.64
C GLU A 135 -5.07 10.18 25.27
N PHE A 136 -5.31 10.09 23.96
CA PHE A 136 -6.47 9.42 23.38
C PHE A 136 -6.04 8.60 22.16
N LEU A 137 -6.89 7.68 21.72
CA LEU A 137 -6.66 6.80 20.58
C LEU A 137 -7.56 7.15 19.41
N ILE A 138 -6.99 7.17 18.21
CA ILE A 138 -7.73 7.14 16.93
C ILE A 138 -7.39 5.84 16.20
N ASN A 139 -8.41 5.02 15.89
CA ASN A 139 -8.23 3.71 15.27
C ASN A 139 -7.10 2.88 15.91
N GLY A 140 -7.01 2.96 17.25
CA GLY A 140 -6.05 2.21 18.04
C GLY A 140 -4.64 2.81 18.14
N LYS A 141 -4.39 3.97 17.55
CA LYS A 141 -3.12 4.72 17.64
C LYS A 141 -3.21 5.87 18.63
N ALA A 142 -2.19 6.03 19.47
CA ALA A 142 -2.10 7.12 20.45
C ALA A 142 -1.83 8.49 19.84
N ILE A 143 -2.56 9.48 20.36
CA ILE A 143 -2.26 10.91 20.25
C ILE A 143 -1.96 11.41 21.65
N VAL A 144 -0.76 11.96 21.82
CA VAL A 144 -0.34 12.63 23.05
C VAL A 144 -0.80 14.09 23.00
N VAL A 145 -1.37 14.55 24.10
CA VAL A 145 -1.79 15.94 24.28
C VAL A 145 -1.05 16.53 25.48
N THR A 146 -0.40 17.66 25.26
CA THR A 146 0.29 18.44 26.30
C THR A 146 -0.43 19.75 26.57
N SER A 147 -0.21 20.34 27.75
CA SER A 147 -0.90 21.57 28.17
C SER A 147 -0.63 22.77 27.25
N THR A 148 0.46 22.72 26.49
CA THR A 148 0.84 23.76 25.54
C THR A 148 0.29 23.53 24.13
N ASP A 149 -0.26 22.35 23.85
CA ASP A 149 -0.76 22.02 22.51
C ASP A 149 -1.95 22.91 22.17
N THR A 150 -1.91 23.42 20.94
CA THR A 150 -2.94 24.26 20.35
C THR A 150 -3.92 23.41 19.55
N LEU A 151 -5.04 23.99 19.10
CA LEU A 151 -5.97 23.28 18.21
C LEU A 151 -5.31 22.86 16.89
N GLU A 152 -4.34 23.65 16.41
CA GLU A 152 -3.53 23.33 15.23
C GLU A 152 -2.61 22.14 15.48
N ASP A 153 -1.97 22.06 16.66
CA ASP A 153 -1.14 20.92 17.03
C ASP A 153 -1.98 19.64 17.11
N ILE A 154 -3.18 19.68 17.71
CA ILE A 154 -4.09 18.52 17.73
C ILE A 154 -4.46 18.07 16.32
N ARG A 155 -4.81 19.01 15.42
CA ARG A 155 -5.10 18.71 14.02
C ARG A 155 -3.92 18.02 13.35
N ASP A 156 -2.72 18.59 13.50
CA ASP A 156 -1.52 18.13 12.83
C ASP A 156 -1.09 16.76 13.38
N ASN A 157 -1.10 16.57 14.69
CA ASN A 157 -0.83 15.28 15.34
C ASN A 157 -1.76 14.18 14.83
N ILE A 158 -3.06 14.47 14.63
CA ILE A 158 -4.02 13.49 14.07
C ILE A 158 -3.68 13.18 12.61
N ASN A 159 -3.42 14.20 11.79
CA ASN A 159 -3.12 14.02 10.37
C ASN A 159 -1.79 13.31 10.14
N ASP A 160 -0.80 13.51 10.99
CA ASP A 160 0.51 12.87 10.92
C ASP A 160 0.41 11.35 11.11
N LEU A 161 -0.63 10.85 11.81
CA LEU A 161 -0.90 9.41 11.94
C LEU A 161 -1.35 8.74 10.62
N ASN A 162 -1.71 9.51 9.59
CA ASN A 162 -1.98 9.01 8.24
C ASN A 162 -0.70 8.75 7.42
N THR A 163 0.49 9.01 8.00
CA THR A 163 1.77 8.67 7.37
C THR A 163 2.29 7.31 7.88
N GLY A 164 3.05 6.58 7.05
CA GLY A 164 3.63 5.27 7.41
C GLY A 164 2.88 4.05 6.84
N GLY A 165 3.24 2.84 7.29
CA GLY A 165 2.73 1.58 6.74
C GLY A 165 1.29 1.22 7.15
N THR A 166 0.74 1.84 8.19
CA THR A 166 -0.62 1.60 8.68
C THR A 166 -1.31 2.94 8.97
N PRO A 167 -1.84 3.68 7.98
CA PRO A 167 -2.47 4.99 8.22
C PRO A 167 -3.66 4.88 9.20
N SER A 168 -3.93 5.94 9.99
CA SER A 168 -5.11 5.97 10.88
C SER A 168 -6.43 6.05 10.12
N GLY A 169 -6.43 6.57 8.89
CA GLY A 169 -7.62 6.72 8.04
C GLY A 169 -8.60 7.79 8.53
N VAL A 170 -8.08 8.80 9.24
CA VAL A 170 -8.87 9.90 9.80
C VAL A 170 -8.18 11.23 9.50
N THR A 171 -8.89 12.11 8.82
CA THR A 171 -8.42 13.47 8.54
C THR A 171 -9.04 14.47 9.52
N ALA A 172 -8.20 15.28 10.15
CA ALA A 172 -8.57 16.40 11.00
C ALA A 172 -8.46 17.74 10.24
N THR A 173 -9.47 18.59 10.39
CA THR A 173 -9.49 19.95 9.83
C THR A 173 -10.06 20.94 10.85
N ILE A 174 -9.70 22.22 10.73
CA ILE A 174 -10.28 23.27 11.57
C ILE A 174 -11.18 24.15 10.70
N LEU A 175 -12.46 24.22 11.06
CA LEU A 175 -13.43 25.12 10.48
C LEU A 175 -13.47 26.43 11.29
N ASN A 176 -13.59 27.55 10.60
CA ASN A 176 -13.84 28.86 11.19
C ASN A 176 -15.32 29.20 10.94
N SER A 177 -16.11 29.26 12.01
CA SER A 177 -17.56 29.52 11.95
C SER A 177 -17.88 31.01 12.09
N ALA A 178 -17.12 31.74 12.91
CA ALA A 178 -17.23 33.18 13.13
C ALA A 178 -15.92 33.78 13.69
N GLU A 179 -15.93 35.09 13.97
CA GLU A 179 -14.81 35.75 14.65
C GLU A 179 -14.57 35.09 16.02
N ASP A 180 -13.34 34.64 16.27
CA ASP A 180 -12.94 33.90 17.47
C ASP A 180 -13.78 32.62 17.74
N GLU A 181 -14.26 31.93 16.69
CA GLU A 181 -14.98 30.64 16.83
C GLU A 181 -14.44 29.58 15.87
N TYR A 182 -13.74 28.58 16.44
CA TYR A 182 -13.08 27.52 15.69
C TYR A 182 -13.54 26.14 16.14
N GLN A 183 -13.78 25.24 15.18
CA GLN A 183 -14.21 23.87 15.43
C GLN A 183 -13.25 22.87 14.76
N LEU A 184 -12.79 21.87 15.50
CA LEU A 184 -12.07 20.73 14.96
C LEU A 184 -13.07 19.72 14.38
N ILE A 185 -12.90 19.40 13.10
CA ILE A 185 -13.69 18.41 12.37
C ILE A 185 -12.82 17.20 12.08
N LEU A 186 -13.27 16.03 12.53
CA LEU A 186 -12.64 14.74 12.22
C LEU A 186 -13.49 14.02 11.19
N SER A 187 -12.90 13.64 10.06
CA SER A 187 -13.58 12.89 8.99
C SER A 187 -12.89 11.54 8.78
N SER A 188 -13.66 10.47 8.61
CA SER A 188 -13.10 9.22 8.11
C SER A 188 -12.66 9.38 6.66
N ASP A 189 -11.51 8.84 6.29
CA ASP A 189 -11.06 8.84 4.90
C ASP A 189 -11.84 7.82 4.06
N GLU A 190 -12.34 6.76 4.73
CA GLU A 190 -13.18 5.73 4.14
C GLU A 190 -14.67 5.96 4.44
N THR A 191 -15.52 5.38 3.62
CA THR A 191 -16.97 5.32 3.89
C THR A 191 -17.33 4.05 4.66
N GLY A 192 -18.51 4.02 5.26
CA GLY A 192 -19.04 2.85 5.96
C GLY A 192 -19.62 3.20 7.32
N GLU A 193 -20.42 2.30 7.87
CA GLU A 193 -21.08 2.46 9.18
C GLU A 193 -20.08 2.58 10.33
N ASP A 194 -19.00 1.79 10.30
CA ASP A 194 -18.00 1.73 11.37
C ASP A 194 -17.21 3.04 11.56
N GLY A 195 -16.99 3.79 10.46
CA GLY A 195 -16.24 5.04 10.46
C GLY A 195 -14.86 4.91 11.12
N PHE A 196 -14.65 5.61 12.23
CA PHE A 196 -13.42 5.51 13.02
C PHE A 196 -13.68 5.44 14.53
N SER A 197 -12.80 4.71 15.21
CA SER A 197 -12.76 4.59 16.66
C SER A 197 -12.05 5.78 17.30
N LEU A 198 -12.64 6.29 18.37
CA LEU A 198 -12.09 7.36 19.20
C LEU A 198 -12.27 6.96 20.67
N LEU A 199 -11.17 6.82 21.41
CA LEU A 199 -11.18 6.29 22.79
C LEU A 199 -10.25 7.12 23.67
N ASP A 200 -10.66 7.48 24.88
CA ASP A 200 -9.73 8.06 25.85
C ASP A 200 -8.75 6.97 26.31
N ALA A 201 -7.47 7.33 26.48
CA ALA A 201 -6.41 6.38 26.84
C ALA A 201 -5.44 6.90 27.92
N SER A 202 -5.92 7.84 28.74
CA SER A 202 -5.25 8.31 29.94
C SER A 202 -6.28 8.49 31.06
N SER A 203 -5.85 8.80 32.29
CA SER A 203 -6.77 9.17 33.36
C SER A 203 -7.51 10.50 33.10
N GLY A 204 -7.08 11.27 32.10
CA GLY A 204 -7.80 12.46 31.63
C GLY A 204 -8.86 12.10 30.58
N ASN A 205 -9.97 12.83 30.58
CA ASN A 205 -11.07 12.66 29.64
C ASN A 205 -10.94 13.65 28.47
N ILE A 206 -9.83 13.56 27.75
CA ILE A 206 -9.43 14.52 26.72
C ILE A 206 -10.49 14.64 25.62
N LEU A 207 -11.11 13.54 25.22
CA LEU A 207 -12.16 13.57 24.21
C LEU A 207 -13.41 14.29 24.70
N GLN A 208 -13.73 14.19 25.99
CA GLN A 208 -14.83 14.93 26.59
C GLN A 208 -14.50 16.42 26.67
N ASP A 209 -13.27 16.75 27.04
CA ASP A 209 -12.78 18.14 27.12
C ASP A 209 -12.72 18.81 25.74
N LEU A 210 -12.33 18.08 24.70
CA LEU A 210 -12.42 18.52 23.30
C LEU A 210 -13.87 18.58 22.80
N GLY A 211 -14.81 17.95 23.51
CA GLY A 211 -16.21 17.90 23.16
C GLY A 211 -16.55 16.91 22.04
N LEU A 212 -15.69 15.91 21.81
CA LEU A 212 -15.82 14.81 20.85
C LEU A 212 -16.46 13.55 21.46
N SER A 213 -16.70 13.54 22.77
CA SER A 213 -17.49 12.53 23.47
C SER A 213 -18.24 13.14 24.66
N SER A 214 -19.27 12.45 25.16
CA SER A 214 -19.93 12.80 26.42
C SER A 214 -19.29 12.08 27.60
N SER A 215 -19.68 12.47 28.82
CA SER A 215 -19.26 11.80 30.06
C SER A 215 -19.87 10.40 30.25
N SER A 216 -20.82 10.00 29.41
CA SER A 216 -21.39 8.67 29.41
C SER A 216 -20.58 7.73 28.53
N VAL A 217 -20.47 6.47 28.96
CA VAL A 217 -19.81 5.40 28.21
C VAL A 217 -20.79 4.28 27.89
N GLN A 218 -20.53 3.57 26.80
CA GLN A 218 -21.31 2.41 26.36
C GLN A 218 -20.37 1.25 25.95
N ILE A 219 -20.89 0.03 25.93
CA ILE A 219 -20.16 -1.13 25.41
C ILE A 219 -19.95 -0.93 23.91
N LYS A 220 -18.70 -0.98 23.45
CA LYS A 220 -18.33 -0.81 22.04
C LYS A 220 -18.67 -2.06 21.23
N ASN A 221 -18.06 -3.20 21.57
CA ASN A 221 -18.27 -4.47 20.85
C ASN A 221 -19.13 -5.42 21.70
N ARG A 222 -20.45 -5.22 21.68
CA ARG A 222 -21.38 -5.98 22.54
C ARG A 222 -21.57 -7.42 22.04
N THR A 223 -21.56 -8.39 22.96
CA THR A 223 -21.96 -9.78 22.68
C THR A 223 -23.35 -10.08 23.27
N SER A 224 -23.84 -11.32 23.13
CA SER A 224 -25.14 -11.74 23.69
C SER A 224 -25.23 -11.54 25.20
N ASP A 225 -24.11 -11.73 25.90
CA ASP A 225 -24.01 -11.85 27.36
C ASP A 225 -22.75 -11.16 27.92
N GLY A 226 -22.10 -10.31 27.14
CA GLY A 226 -20.95 -9.50 27.58
C GLY A 226 -20.39 -8.56 26.52
N ALA A 227 -19.06 -8.50 26.39
CA ALA A 227 -18.35 -7.55 25.53
C ALA A 227 -16.99 -8.08 25.06
N LYS A 228 -16.59 -7.68 23.84
CA LYS A 228 -15.25 -7.89 23.29
C LYS A 228 -14.42 -6.61 23.31
N SER A 229 -13.10 -6.74 23.44
CA SER A 229 -12.15 -5.65 23.21
C SER A 229 -12.02 -5.31 21.72
N ASP A 230 -11.27 -4.26 21.42
CA ASP A 230 -10.74 -4.04 20.07
C ASP A 230 -9.80 -5.18 19.65
N ALA A 231 -9.50 -5.24 18.35
CA ALA A 231 -8.51 -6.18 17.80
C ALA A 231 -7.09 -5.71 18.15
N PHE A 232 -6.22 -6.69 18.41
CA PHE A 232 -4.81 -6.50 18.70
C PHE A 232 -3.98 -7.49 17.88
N THR A 233 -2.78 -7.08 17.48
CA THR A 233 -1.85 -7.90 16.68
C THR A 233 -1.12 -8.97 17.50
N SER A 234 -1.19 -8.90 18.83
CA SER A 234 -0.57 -9.86 19.74
C SER A 234 -1.42 -10.05 20.99
N SER A 235 -1.52 -11.29 21.46
CA SER A 235 -2.15 -11.65 22.74
C SER A 235 -1.19 -11.60 23.93
N ALA A 236 0.13 -11.57 23.69
CA ALA A 236 1.18 -11.74 24.69
C ALA A 236 2.02 -10.48 24.92
N THR A 237 1.86 -9.44 24.09
CA THR A 237 2.54 -8.16 24.26
C THR A 237 1.70 -7.24 25.15
N ALA A 238 2.35 -6.45 26.01
CA ALA A 238 1.67 -5.49 26.87
C ALA A 238 0.85 -4.48 26.05
N ILE A 239 -0.37 -4.17 26.51
CA ILE A 239 -1.34 -3.35 25.77
C ILE A 239 -0.81 -1.95 25.48
N GLY A 240 -0.13 -1.33 26.45
CA GLY A 240 0.45 0.00 26.31
C GLY A 240 1.46 0.08 25.16
N SER A 241 2.28 -0.97 25.00
CA SER A 241 3.23 -1.05 23.88
C SER A 241 2.52 -1.26 22.55
N LEU A 242 1.46 -2.08 22.50
CA LEU A 242 0.68 -2.31 21.28
C LEU A 242 -0.08 -1.07 20.81
N ARG A 243 -0.48 -0.19 21.74
CA ARG A 243 -1.20 1.06 21.45
C ARG A 243 -0.28 2.28 21.30
N GLY A 244 1.02 2.13 21.53
CA GLY A 244 1.99 3.22 21.45
C GLY A 244 1.80 4.30 22.53
N LEU A 245 1.28 3.93 23.69
CA LEU A 245 0.98 4.86 24.78
C LEU A 245 2.27 5.28 25.51
N SER A 246 2.43 6.59 25.72
CA SER A 246 3.58 7.19 26.40
C SER A 246 3.23 7.77 27.78
N THR A 247 1.96 8.12 27.99
CA THR A 247 1.37 8.53 29.27
C THR A 247 0.32 7.52 29.72
N ILE A 248 0.76 6.27 29.90
CA ILE A 248 -0.10 5.15 30.25
C ILE A 248 -0.82 5.44 31.57
N PRO A 249 -2.14 5.22 31.69
CA PRO A 249 -2.79 5.13 32.98
C PRO A 249 -2.19 3.93 33.73
N ALA A 250 -1.27 4.22 34.65
CA ALA A 250 -0.60 3.21 35.46
C ALA A 250 -1.63 2.41 36.28
N SER A 251 -1.44 1.08 36.37
CA SER A 251 -2.15 0.13 37.24
C SER A 251 -3.40 0.71 37.94
N ALA A 252 -4.56 0.59 37.31
CA ALA A 252 -5.81 1.15 37.84
C ALA A 252 -6.86 0.06 38.09
N SER A 253 -7.74 0.32 39.04
CA SER A 253 -8.86 -0.58 39.32
C SER A 253 -10.07 -0.23 38.46
N VAL A 254 -10.63 -1.24 37.80
CA VAL A 254 -11.93 -1.20 37.11
C VAL A 254 -12.92 -2.09 37.85
N THR A 255 -14.22 -1.86 37.66
CA THR A 255 -15.27 -2.70 38.26
C THR A 255 -16.02 -3.47 37.19
N ILE A 256 -16.04 -4.80 37.31
CA ILE A 256 -16.70 -5.73 36.39
C ILE A 256 -17.65 -6.61 37.20
N ALA A 257 -18.93 -6.68 36.81
CA ALA A 257 -19.98 -7.38 37.57
C ALA A 257 -20.07 -6.94 39.06
N GLY A 258 -19.78 -5.68 39.35
CA GLY A 258 -19.75 -5.14 40.71
C GLY A 258 -18.52 -5.54 41.55
N GLN A 259 -17.54 -6.24 40.97
CA GLN A 259 -16.29 -6.65 41.60
C GLN A 259 -15.12 -5.83 41.05
N ALA A 260 -14.22 -5.38 41.92
CA ALA A 260 -13.04 -4.64 41.52
C ALA A 260 -11.93 -5.59 41.02
N VAL A 261 -11.32 -5.25 39.88
CA VAL A 261 -10.13 -5.91 39.33
C VAL A 261 -9.10 -4.84 38.97
N THR A 262 -7.83 -5.12 39.20
CA THR A 262 -6.72 -4.22 38.83
C THR A 262 -6.15 -4.66 37.50
N ILE A 263 -5.95 -3.70 36.60
CA ILE A 263 -5.37 -3.92 35.28
C ILE A 263 -4.22 -2.92 35.10
N ASP A 264 -3.07 -3.41 34.66
CA ASP A 264 -1.88 -2.61 34.37
C ASP A 264 -1.49 -2.71 32.90
N LEU A 265 -1.96 -1.76 32.10
CA LEU A 265 -1.70 -1.73 30.65
C LEU A 265 -0.21 -1.57 30.31
N SER A 266 0.64 -1.14 31.25
CA SER A 266 2.08 -0.98 31.00
C SER A 266 2.85 -2.30 31.00
N SER A 267 2.33 -3.33 31.68
CA SER A 267 3.02 -4.61 31.88
C SER A 267 2.19 -5.81 31.48
N GLU A 268 0.86 -5.72 31.50
CA GLU A 268 -0.05 -6.83 31.22
C GLU A 268 -0.43 -6.91 29.74
N SER A 269 -0.40 -8.14 29.21
CA SER A 269 -0.91 -8.51 27.89
C SER A 269 -2.41 -8.82 27.90
N LEU A 270 -3.02 -9.05 26.73
CA LEU A 270 -4.41 -9.53 26.66
C LEU A 270 -4.61 -10.82 27.45
N THR A 271 -3.62 -11.72 27.42
CA THR A 271 -3.67 -13.01 28.12
C THR A 271 -3.67 -12.82 29.64
N ASP A 272 -2.84 -11.91 30.15
CA ASP A 272 -2.77 -11.60 31.58
C ASP A 272 -4.09 -10.95 32.05
N ILE A 273 -4.61 -10.00 31.26
CA ILE A 273 -5.86 -9.31 31.56
C ILE A 273 -7.04 -10.30 31.54
N ALA A 274 -7.09 -11.22 30.56
CA ALA A 274 -8.12 -12.26 30.52
C ALA A 274 -8.10 -13.10 31.79
N ALA A 275 -6.93 -13.57 32.23
CA ALA A 275 -6.79 -14.36 33.45
C ALA A 275 -7.22 -13.59 34.71
N ASN A 276 -6.87 -12.31 34.81
CA ASN A 276 -7.26 -11.44 35.93
C ASN A 276 -8.79 -11.28 36.02
N ILE A 277 -9.48 -11.17 34.88
CA ILE A 277 -10.94 -11.00 34.83
C ILE A 277 -11.65 -12.35 35.04
N ASP A 278 -11.13 -13.45 34.49
CA ASP A 278 -11.69 -14.79 34.63
C ASP A 278 -11.67 -15.30 36.09
N ALA A 279 -10.79 -14.72 36.93
CA ALA A 279 -10.77 -14.97 38.37
C ALA A 279 -11.99 -14.40 39.13
N LEU A 280 -12.80 -13.54 38.51
CA LEU A 280 -14.00 -12.96 39.12
C LEU A 280 -15.16 -13.96 39.15
N THR A 281 -15.91 -13.99 40.25
CA THR A 281 -17.03 -14.94 40.37
C THR A 281 -18.17 -14.56 39.42
N GLY A 282 -18.58 -15.50 38.55
CA GLY A 282 -19.72 -15.32 37.64
C GLY A 282 -19.41 -14.59 36.34
N VAL A 283 -18.13 -14.30 36.08
CA VAL A 283 -17.62 -13.74 34.83
C VAL A 283 -16.70 -14.78 34.20
N SER A 284 -16.65 -14.86 32.87
CA SER A 284 -15.59 -15.60 32.18
C SER A 284 -14.92 -14.71 31.15
N ALA A 285 -13.59 -14.77 31.08
CA ALA A 285 -12.80 -13.97 30.16
C ALA A 285 -11.71 -14.80 29.48
N GLN A 286 -11.61 -14.68 28.15
CA GLN A 286 -10.65 -15.44 27.35
C GLN A 286 -10.13 -14.61 26.17
N VAL A 287 -8.98 -15.01 25.61
CA VAL A 287 -8.49 -14.43 24.36
C VAL A 287 -9.02 -15.26 23.19
N VAL A 288 -9.67 -14.60 22.24
CA VAL A 288 -10.19 -15.19 21.01
C VAL A 288 -9.33 -14.74 19.83
N THR A 289 -8.98 -15.68 18.97
CA THR A 289 -8.28 -15.43 17.71
C THR A 289 -9.28 -15.32 16.58
N GLU A 290 -9.13 -14.28 15.76
CA GLU A 290 -9.96 -14.00 14.59
C GLU A 290 -9.03 -13.72 13.39
N THR A 291 -9.51 -14.03 12.19
CA THR A 291 -8.77 -13.84 10.93
C THR A 291 -9.65 -13.07 9.95
N ASP A 292 -9.12 -12.02 9.32
CA ASP A 292 -9.88 -11.23 8.35
C ASP A 292 -9.86 -11.88 6.95
N SER A 293 -10.52 -11.23 5.99
CA SER A 293 -10.56 -11.67 4.58
C SER A 293 -9.21 -11.64 3.88
N ASP A 294 -8.23 -10.92 4.45
CA ASP A 294 -6.86 -10.81 3.94
C ASP A 294 -5.90 -11.78 4.69
N GLU A 295 -6.46 -12.73 5.44
CA GLU A 295 -5.75 -13.74 6.23
C GLU A 295 -4.90 -13.17 7.38
N ASN A 296 -5.09 -11.90 7.76
CA ASN A 296 -4.41 -11.33 8.93
C ASN A 296 -5.05 -11.86 10.20
N THR A 297 -4.22 -12.33 11.12
CA THR A 297 -4.67 -12.85 12.42
C THR A 297 -4.62 -11.75 13.48
N TYR A 298 -5.69 -11.63 14.26
CA TYR A 298 -5.81 -10.71 15.39
C TYR A 298 -6.45 -11.37 16.60
N TYR A 299 -6.21 -10.77 17.76
CA TYR A 299 -6.61 -11.26 19.06
C TYR A 299 -7.55 -10.26 19.73
N ARG A 300 -8.60 -10.77 20.40
CA ARG A 300 -9.52 -9.98 21.22
C ARG A 300 -9.71 -10.62 22.58
N LEU A 301 -9.85 -9.80 23.61
CA LEU A 301 -10.39 -10.23 24.90
C LEU A 301 -11.91 -10.34 24.77
N ASP A 302 -12.47 -11.51 25.08
CA ASP A 302 -13.91 -11.78 25.12
C ASP A 302 -14.33 -11.98 26.58
N ILE A 303 -15.17 -11.09 27.10
CA ILE A 303 -15.70 -11.11 28.46
C ILE A 303 -17.19 -11.50 28.38
N SER A 304 -17.57 -12.55 29.09
CA SER A 304 -18.94 -13.09 29.13
C SER A 304 -19.45 -13.21 30.58
N GLY A 305 -20.77 -13.33 30.73
CA GLY A 305 -21.46 -13.45 32.02
C GLY A 305 -21.86 -12.12 32.67
N THR A 306 -21.49 -10.97 32.11
CA THR A 306 -21.88 -9.64 32.61
C THR A 306 -21.83 -8.57 31.54
N THR A 307 -22.75 -7.61 31.61
CA THR A 307 -22.71 -6.36 30.84
C THR A 307 -22.50 -5.13 31.74
N SER A 308 -22.16 -5.35 33.00
CA SER A 308 -21.97 -4.28 33.99
C SER A 308 -20.48 -3.95 34.11
N PHE A 309 -20.08 -2.83 33.51
CA PHE A 309 -18.71 -2.32 33.51
C PHE A 309 -18.69 -0.90 34.09
N THR A 310 -17.72 -0.60 34.94
CA THR A 310 -17.46 0.76 35.42
C THR A 310 -15.96 1.00 35.40
N ASP A 311 -15.57 2.09 34.78
CA ASP A 311 -14.19 2.46 34.54
C ASP A 311 -14.05 3.97 34.67
N ASN A 312 -13.31 4.41 35.68
CA ASN A 312 -13.07 5.82 35.94
C ASN A 312 -11.69 6.28 35.44
N ASN A 313 -10.88 5.37 34.89
CA ASN A 313 -9.50 5.63 34.49
C ASN A 313 -9.26 5.31 33.01
N ASN A 314 -10.34 5.13 32.24
CA ASN A 314 -10.36 4.86 30.81
C ASN A 314 -9.60 3.59 30.38
N ILE A 315 -9.37 2.64 31.29
CA ILE A 315 -8.69 1.36 30.99
C ILE A 315 -9.51 0.49 30.04
N LEU A 316 -10.81 0.32 30.30
CA LEU A 316 -11.72 -0.43 29.44
C LEU A 316 -12.00 0.31 28.14
N GLN A 317 -11.93 1.64 28.13
CA GLN A 317 -11.94 2.41 26.88
C GLN A 317 -10.66 2.19 26.08
N THR A 318 -9.48 2.20 26.72
CA THR A 318 -8.18 1.90 26.07
C THR A 318 -8.16 0.51 25.45
N LEU A 319 -8.79 -0.48 26.10
CA LEU A 319 -8.96 -1.83 25.56
C LEU A 319 -9.97 -1.90 24.40
N GLY A 320 -10.82 -0.88 24.23
CA GLY A 320 -11.93 -0.90 23.28
C GLY A 320 -13.11 -1.76 23.70
N VAL A 321 -13.23 -2.06 25.00
CA VAL A 321 -14.44 -2.71 25.57
C VAL A 321 -15.55 -1.67 25.71
N LEU A 322 -15.20 -0.47 26.17
CA LEU A 322 -16.09 0.68 26.28
C LEU A 322 -15.72 1.77 25.27
N THR A 323 -16.68 2.63 24.95
CA THR A 323 -16.45 3.84 24.16
C THR A 323 -17.30 4.98 24.72
N GLY A 324 -16.83 6.22 24.54
CA GLY A 324 -17.60 7.40 24.91
C GLY A 324 -18.85 7.52 24.04
N VAL A 325 -19.99 7.86 24.64
CA VAL A 325 -21.23 8.11 23.91
C VAL A 325 -21.10 9.44 23.17
N ARG A 326 -21.34 9.42 21.87
CA ARG A 326 -21.37 10.60 20.99
C ARG A 326 -22.82 10.99 20.79
N SER A 327 -23.31 11.91 21.60
CA SER A 327 -24.69 12.40 21.51
C SER A 327 -24.68 13.91 21.40
N ALA A 328 -25.75 14.46 20.84
CA ALA A 328 -25.94 15.89 20.79
C ALA A 328 -25.94 16.49 22.22
N VAL A 329 -25.45 17.73 22.34
CA VAL A 329 -25.30 18.44 23.61
C VAL A 329 -26.41 19.49 23.74
N ASN A 330 -26.97 19.61 24.94
CA ASN A 330 -27.95 20.64 25.27
C ASN A 330 -27.28 21.98 25.54
N GLU A 331 -27.88 23.06 25.05
CA GLU A 331 -27.41 24.43 25.33
C GLU A 331 -27.77 24.86 26.76
N ILE A 332 -26.86 25.56 27.44
CA ILE A 332 -27.04 26.05 28.82
C ILE A 332 -26.59 27.50 28.93
N HIS A 333 -27.48 28.35 29.42
CA HIS A 333 -27.22 29.74 29.77
C HIS A 333 -27.23 29.92 31.28
N THR A 334 -26.21 30.58 31.82
CA THR A 334 -26.07 30.79 33.28
C THR A 334 -25.93 32.28 33.59
N GLY A 335 -26.66 32.74 34.60
CA GLY A 335 -26.55 34.08 35.15
C GLY A 335 -25.26 34.28 35.93
N SER A 336 -24.57 35.40 35.71
CA SER A 336 -23.26 35.70 36.30
C SER A 336 -23.28 35.93 37.82
N LYS A 337 -24.44 35.96 38.46
CA LYS A 337 -24.59 36.31 39.89
C LYS A 337 -25.24 35.19 40.70
N ALA A 338 -24.51 34.71 41.70
CA ALA A 338 -25.02 33.78 42.70
C ALA A 338 -25.79 34.55 43.79
N ASN A 339 -27.11 34.44 43.78
CA ASN A 339 -27.96 35.14 44.73
C ASN A 339 -28.05 34.38 46.06
N THR A 340 -28.14 35.11 47.16
CA THR A 340 -28.22 34.54 48.52
C THR A 340 -29.51 34.94 49.22
N LYS A 341 -29.83 34.24 50.29
CA LYS A 341 -30.91 34.55 51.22
C LYS A 341 -30.44 35.61 52.22
N THR A 342 -31.37 36.36 52.78
CA THR A 342 -31.10 37.22 53.95
C THR A 342 -30.67 36.36 55.13
N SER A 343 -29.89 36.92 56.07
CA SER A 343 -29.51 36.22 57.30
C SER A 343 -30.70 35.71 58.11
N ALA A 344 -31.85 36.41 58.07
CA ALA A 344 -33.09 35.99 58.73
C ALA A 344 -33.70 34.71 58.13
N ALA A 345 -33.48 34.48 56.84
CA ALA A 345 -33.89 33.29 56.10
C ALA A 345 -32.79 32.20 56.04
N GLY A 346 -31.73 32.35 56.85
CA GLY A 346 -30.64 31.38 56.98
C GLY A 346 -29.35 31.71 56.21
N GLY A 347 -29.31 32.80 55.43
CA GLY A 347 -28.08 33.36 54.83
C GLY A 347 -27.39 32.55 53.72
N GLY A 348 -27.91 31.38 53.34
CA GLY A 348 -27.36 30.52 52.29
C GLY A 348 -27.73 30.95 50.87
N ALA A 349 -27.37 30.16 49.85
CA ALA A 349 -27.80 30.39 48.47
C ALA A 349 -29.33 30.36 48.33
N ILE A 350 -29.89 31.14 47.40
CA ILE A 350 -31.29 30.97 47.02
C ILE A 350 -31.50 29.62 46.31
N THR A 351 -32.72 29.12 46.36
CA THR A 351 -33.21 27.92 45.68
C THR A 351 -34.48 28.28 44.91
N ASP A 352 -34.93 27.40 44.04
CA ASP A 352 -36.20 27.51 43.31
C ASP A 352 -37.42 27.77 44.23
N SER A 353 -37.41 27.21 45.45
CA SER A 353 -38.43 27.36 46.48
C SER A 353 -38.30 28.62 47.34
N THR A 354 -37.30 29.49 47.09
CA THR A 354 -37.04 30.68 47.91
C THR A 354 -38.09 31.75 47.64
N LEU A 355 -38.60 32.37 48.70
CA LEU A 355 -39.59 33.44 48.56
C LEU A 355 -38.91 34.75 48.16
N TRP A 356 -39.58 35.60 47.38
CA TRP A 356 -39.07 36.94 47.04
C TRP A 356 -38.65 37.76 48.27
N SER A 357 -39.37 37.65 49.39
CA SER A 357 -39.07 38.33 50.65
C SER A 357 -37.79 37.83 51.35
N GLU A 358 -37.26 36.69 50.92
CA GLU A 358 -36.09 36.05 51.53
C GLU A 358 -34.80 36.34 50.77
N ILE A 359 -34.87 36.90 49.56
CA ILE A 359 -33.71 37.17 48.70
C ILE A 359 -32.91 38.36 49.24
N ASN A 360 -31.59 38.20 49.32
CA ASN A 360 -30.66 39.26 49.67
C ASN A 360 -30.25 40.05 48.43
N THR A 361 -30.50 41.34 48.42
CA THR A 361 -30.22 42.26 47.30
C THR A 361 -28.92 43.06 47.48
N GLY A 362 -28.08 42.71 48.46
CA GLY A 362 -26.82 43.38 48.77
C GLY A 362 -26.71 43.85 50.23
N SER A 363 -27.78 43.70 51.01
CA SER A 363 -27.80 43.87 52.46
C SER A 363 -28.83 42.91 53.09
N ASP A 364 -28.71 42.61 54.38
CA ASP A 364 -29.67 41.73 55.09
C ASP A 364 -31.11 42.29 55.16
N ALA A 365 -31.34 43.53 54.70
CA ALA A 365 -32.66 44.06 54.45
C ALA A 365 -33.06 43.75 53.01
N ASN A 366 -33.96 42.78 52.81
CA ASN A 366 -34.64 42.58 51.52
C ASN A 366 -35.32 43.90 51.12
N ASP A 367 -34.95 44.45 49.96
CA ASP A 367 -35.46 45.73 49.46
C ASP A 367 -36.28 45.59 48.17
N ILE A 368 -36.72 44.37 47.84
CA ILE A 368 -37.63 44.07 46.73
C ILE A 368 -39.03 44.57 47.07
N SER A 369 -39.70 45.20 46.10
CA SER A 369 -41.04 45.76 46.27
C SER A 369 -42.09 45.05 45.40
N VAL A 370 -43.34 45.06 45.86
CA VAL A 370 -44.48 44.63 45.04
C VAL A 370 -44.64 45.59 43.85
N ASN A 371 -44.86 45.02 42.67
CA ASN A 371 -44.89 45.66 41.34
C ASN A 371 -43.53 45.96 40.70
N ASP A 372 -42.42 45.56 41.31
CA ASP A 372 -41.15 45.50 40.59
C ASP A 372 -41.28 44.55 39.40
N THR A 373 -40.67 44.91 38.26
CA THR A 373 -40.71 44.12 37.04
C THR A 373 -39.36 43.54 36.65
N ILE A 374 -39.40 42.38 35.99
CA ILE A 374 -38.25 41.74 35.36
C ILE A 374 -38.56 41.57 33.88
N LEU A 375 -37.78 42.23 33.03
CA LEU A 375 -37.84 42.08 31.59
C LEU A 375 -37.04 40.84 31.17
N ILE A 376 -37.71 39.93 30.48
CA ILE A 376 -37.14 38.70 29.93
C ILE A 376 -37.14 38.84 28.42
N THR A 377 -35.97 38.80 27.78
CA THR A 377 -35.81 39.05 26.34
C THR A 377 -34.75 38.15 25.73
N GLY A 378 -34.74 38.04 24.41
CA GLY A 378 -33.66 37.39 23.66
C GLY A 378 -34.22 36.63 22.45
N LYS A 379 -33.78 35.41 22.22
CA LYS A 379 -34.22 34.55 21.12
C LYS A 379 -34.53 33.13 21.60
N ASP A 380 -35.53 32.50 21.01
CA ASP A 380 -35.73 31.05 21.18
C ASP A 380 -34.69 30.25 20.38
N ARG A 381 -34.71 28.91 20.54
CA ARG A 381 -33.81 27.98 19.83
C ARG A 381 -33.77 28.20 18.31
N ASP A 382 -34.91 28.50 17.70
CA ASP A 382 -35.03 28.68 16.25
C ASP A 382 -34.57 30.08 15.79
N GLY A 383 -34.18 30.94 16.74
CA GLY A 383 -33.70 32.30 16.50
C GLY A 383 -34.81 33.36 16.47
N ASN A 384 -36.05 33.03 16.81
CA ASN A 384 -37.14 34.01 16.87
C ASN A 384 -37.01 34.88 18.11
N SER A 385 -37.21 36.18 17.97
CA SER A 385 -37.12 37.11 19.10
C SER A 385 -38.23 36.89 20.14
N VAL A 386 -37.84 36.80 21.41
CA VAL A 386 -38.71 36.66 22.57
C VAL A 386 -38.63 37.92 23.44
N SER A 387 -39.78 38.38 23.94
CA SER A 387 -39.84 39.48 24.92
C SER A 387 -41.10 39.36 25.76
N THR A 388 -40.94 39.25 27.09
CA THR A 388 -42.02 39.25 28.07
C THR A 388 -41.59 39.99 29.33
N THR A 389 -42.55 40.36 30.18
CA THR A 389 -42.27 41.03 31.46
C THR A 389 -42.95 40.27 32.57
N PHE A 390 -42.16 39.84 33.55
CA PHE A 390 -42.66 39.28 34.80
C PHE A 390 -42.85 40.41 35.83
N THR A 391 -43.93 40.38 36.61
CA THR A 391 -44.21 41.37 37.66
C THR A 391 -44.30 40.68 39.01
N ILE A 392 -43.52 41.14 39.98
CA ILE A 392 -43.53 40.61 41.35
C ILE A 392 -44.81 41.08 42.04
N SER A 393 -45.84 40.22 42.05
CA SER A 393 -47.15 40.57 42.60
C SER A 393 -47.29 40.31 44.11
N ASN A 394 -46.45 39.43 44.66
CA ASN A 394 -46.51 38.99 46.04
C ASN A 394 -45.12 38.54 46.52
N LEU A 395 -44.60 39.18 47.58
CA LEU A 395 -43.26 38.86 48.09
C LEU A 395 -43.19 37.50 48.81
N SER A 396 -44.32 36.91 49.18
CA SER A 396 -44.39 35.60 49.83
C SER A 396 -44.57 34.42 48.86
N GLU A 397 -44.40 34.65 47.56
CA GLU A 397 -44.38 33.60 46.54
C GLU A 397 -42.95 33.14 46.24
N ALA A 398 -42.80 31.84 45.96
CA ALA A 398 -41.55 31.22 45.57
C ALA A 398 -41.21 31.48 44.09
N LEU A 399 -39.93 31.40 43.73
CA LEU A 399 -39.47 31.63 42.35
C LEU A 399 -40.06 30.63 41.34
N ASN A 400 -40.29 29.37 41.76
CA ASN A 400 -40.90 28.29 40.96
C ASN A 400 -42.40 28.10 41.18
N ALA A 401 -43.10 29.04 41.84
CA ALA A 401 -44.54 28.95 42.01
C ALA A 401 -45.25 28.94 40.64
N THR A 402 -46.46 28.37 40.55
CA THR A 402 -47.24 28.37 39.31
C THR A 402 -47.50 29.80 38.82
N GLY A 403 -47.10 30.11 37.59
CA GLY A 403 -47.09 31.46 37.02
C GLY A 403 -45.96 32.36 37.55
N GLY A 404 -44.99 31.80 38.24
CA GLY A 404 -43.83 32.47 38.84
C GLY A 404 -42.75 32.83 37.81
N PHE A 405 -41.59 33.30 38.30
CA PHE A 405 -40.53 33.85 37.44
C PHE A 405 -39.87 32.78 36.58
N LEU A 406 -39.52 31.63 37.14
CA LEU A 406 -38.87 30.55 36.41
C LEU A 406 -39.78 29.97 35.32
N GLU A 407 -41.05 29.68 35.65
CA GLU A 407 -42.05 29.23 34.67
C GLU A 407 -42.33 30.31 33.59
N SER A 408 -42.21 31.60 33.93
CA SER A 408 -42.32 32.69 32.96
C SER A 408 -41.18 32.71 31.96
N ILE A 409 -39.96 32.35 32.36
CA ILE A 409 -38.83 32.14 31.45
C ILE A 409 -39.11 30.94 30.55
N GLU A 410 -39.45 29.78 31.12
CA GLU A 410 -39.75 28.58 30.36
C GLU A 410 -40.85 28.83 29.32
N THR A 411 -41.96 29.43 29.74
CA THR A 411 -43.10 29.75 28.86
C THR A 411 -42.69 30.71 27.74
N ALA A 412 -41.82 31.68 28.01
CA ALA A 412 -41.37 32.64 27.01
C ALA A 412 -40.54 32.00 25.89
N PHE A 413 -39.73 30.99 26.22
CA PHE A 413 -38.75 30.39 25.31
C PHE A 413 -39.11 29.00 24.78
N GLY A 414 -40.35 28.51 25.00
CA GLY A 414 -40.83 27.26 24.38
C GLY A 414 -41.62 26.32 25.29
N GLY A 415 -41.82 26.69 26.55
CA GLY A 415 -42.48 25.90 27.59
C GLY A 415 -41.57 24.88 28.26
N SER A 416 -42.02 24.32 29.38
CA SER A 416 -41.25 23.39 30.24
C SER A 416 -40.90 22.03 29.60
N ALA A 417 -41.45 21.74 28.42
CA ALA A 417 -41.06 20.57 27.62
C ALA A 417 -39.76 20.82 26.83
N ASN A 418 -39.41 22.08 26.59
CA ASN A 418 -38.30 22.51 25.74
C ASN A 418 -37.24 23.27 26.52
N ILE A 419 -37.62 24.03 27.56
CA ILE A 419 -36.71 24.83 28.37
C ILE A 419 -36.91 24.45 29.84
N ASP A 420 -35.81 24.32 30.57
CA ASP A 420 -35.79 24.18 32.03
C ASP A 420 -35.08 25.40 32.63
N ALA A 421 -35.82 26.23 33.37
CA ALA A 421 -35.25 27.40 34.03
C ALA A 421 -35.24 27.17 35.55
N TYR A 422 -34.06 27.15 36.16
CA TYR A 422 -33.92 26.80 37.57
C TYR A 422 -32.84 27.63 38.26
N ILE A 423 -32.79 27.51 39.59
CA ILE A 423 -31.71 28.07 40.40
C ILE A 423 -30.76 26.94 40.76
N SER A 424 -29.49 27.06 40.39
CA SER A 424 -28.47 26.04 40.67
C SER A 424 -28.35 25.78 42.18
N ASP A 425 -28.25 24.49 42.54
CA ASP A 425 -27.97 24.03 43.90
C ASP A 425 -26.46 23.76 44.12
N GLY A 426 -25.64 23.98 43.10
CA GLY A 426 -24.20 23.72 43.10
C GLY A 426 -23.79 22.31 42.64
N THR A 427 -24.74 21.43 42.29
CA THR A 427 -24.45 20.06 41.83
C THR A 427 -24.27 19.94 40.31
N ASP A 428 -24.69 20.95 39.57
CA ASP A 428 -24.66 21.05 38.11
C ASP A 428 -23.39 21.72 37.55
N GLY A 429 -22.39 21.95 38.41
CA GLY A 429 -21.15 22.63 38.05
C GLY A 429 -21.24 24.16 38.08
N ASN A 430 -22.43 24.73 38.28
CA ASN A 430 -22.62 26.16 38.50
C ASN A 430 -22.47 26.50 40.00
N THR A 431 -22.33 27.79 40.33
CA THR A 431 -22.34 28.24 41.72
C THR A 431 -23.77 28.25 42.25
N ALA A 432 -23.98 27.67 43.43
CA ALA A 432 -25.30 27.64 44.06
C ALA A 432 -25.92 29.04 44.17
N GLY A 433 -27.18 29.19 43.75
CA GLY A 433 -27.91 30.46 43.74
C GLY A 433 -27.86 31.23 42.41
N GLN A 434 -27.17 30.72 41.38
CA GLN A 434 -27.23 31.29 40.02
C GLN A 434 -28.51 30.86 39.29
N LEU A 435 -29.04 31.73 38.43
CA LEU A 435 -30.09 31.37 37.47
C LEU A 435 -29.46 30.54 36.33
N VAL A 436 -30.08 29.43 35.97
CA VAL A 436 -29.69 28.58 34.84
C VAL A 436 -30.90 28.40 33.94
N VAL A 437 -30.70 28.52 32.63
CA VAL A 437 -31.70 28.23 31.61
C VAL A 437 -31.11 27.22 30.66
N LYS A 438 -31.68 26.01 30.65
CA LYS A 438 -31.22 24.89 29.85
C LYS A 438 -32.21 24.59 28.75
N ASP A 439 -31.71 24.45 27.53
CA ASP A 439 -32.48 23.85 26.45
C ASP A 439 -32.53 22.33 26.64
N LEU A 440 -33.73 21.76 26.66
CA LEU A 440 -33.95 20.34 26.86
C LEU A 440 -33.82 19.52 25.58
N GLN A 441 -33.91 20.13 24.40
CA GLN A 441 -33.52 19.42 23.18
C GLN A 441 -32.02 19.60 22.94
N SER A 442 -31.37 18.52 22.52
CA SER A 442 -29.93 18.48 22.25
C SER A 442 -29.64 18.89 20.81
N GLY A 443 -28.44 19.42 20.55
CA GLY A 443 -28.00 19.82 19.21
C GLY A 443 -27.94 21.33 19.07
N ASP A 444 -27.70 21.81 17.84
CA ASP A 444 -27.57 23.24 17.55
C ASP A 444 -28.77 24.04 18.07
N SER A 445 -28.50 25.22 18.62
CA SER A 445 -29.52 26.13 19.13
C SER A 445 -29.06 27.58 18.98
N LEU A 446 -30.03 28.49 18.81
CA LEU A 446 -29.85 29.94 18.74
C LEU A 446 -30.45 30.64 19.96
N LEU A 447 -30.60 29.90 21.08
CA LEU A 447 -31.17 30.40 22.31
C LEU A 447 -30.33 31.58 22.83
N GLU A 448 -31.01 32.68 23.16
CA GLU A 448 -30.40 33.85 23.77
C GLU A 448 -31.32 34.29 24.90
N VAL A 449 -30.80 34.37 26.12
CA VAL A 449 -31.61 34.77 27.29
C VAL A 449 -30.98 35.99 27.94
N ASN A 450 -31.76 37.06 28.05
CA ASN A 450 -31.38 38.30 28.71
C ASN A 450 -32.42 38.64 29.79
N ILE A 451 -31.94 38.93 31.00
CA ILE A 451 -32.77 39.23 32.18
C ILE A 451 -32.41 40.61 32.71
N TYR A 452 -33.39 41.52 32.80
CA TYR A 452 -33.21 42.85 33.35
C TYR A 452 -34.21 43.12 34.48
N SER A 453 -33.71 43.32 35.70
CA SER A 453 -34.54 43.71 36.86
C SER A 453 -34.68 45.23 36.92
N ASN A 454 -35.90 45.75 36.92
CA ASN A 454 -36.16 47.20 36.78
C ASN A 454 -36.36 47.93 38.12
N ASN A 455 -36.62 47.21 39.23
CA ASN A 455 -36.65 47.71 40.62
C ASN A 455 -37.46 49.02 40.81
N GLU A 456 -38.64 49.13 40.20
CA GLU A 456 -39.44 50.36 40.14
C GLU A 456 -39.92 50.89 41.50
N GLY A 457 -40.06 50.01 42.50
CA GLY A 457 -40.34 50.35 43.89
C GLY A 457 -39.11 50.78 44.70
N GLY A 458 -37.92 50.78 44.09
CA GLY A 458 -36.62 50.90 44.75
C GLY A 458 -35.99 49.54 45.02
N GLY A 459 -34.70 49.52 45.36
CA GLY A 459 -33.95 48.30 45.70
C GLY A 459 -32.86 47.92 44.68
N SER A 460 -32.25 46.74 44.86
CA SER A 460 -31.09 46.30 44.05
C SER A 460 -31.11 44.82 43.64
N LEU A 461 -32.30 44.25 43.41
CA LEU A 461 -32.42 42.92 42.80
C LEU A 461 -31.72 42.89 41.44
N ASP A 462 -30.94 41.84 41.23
CA ASP A 462 -30.17 41.65 40.00
C ASP A 462 -29.72 40.18 39.93
N PHE A 463 -30.05 39.52 38.82
CA PHE A 463 -29.70 38.12 38.52
C PHE A 463 -28.39 37.98 37.71
N GLY A 464 -27.70 39.09 37.44
CA GLY A 464 -26.50 39.15 36.64
C GLY A 464 -26.78 39.10 35.13
N THR A 465 -25.71 39.16 34.35
CA THR A 465 -25.77 38.91 32.90
C THR A 465 -25.92 37.42 32.69
N VAL A 466 -26.90 37.01 31.90
CA VAL A 466 -27.08 35.62 31.48
C VAL A 466 -26.29 35.43 30.18
N THR A 467 -25.41 34.43 30.16
CA THR A 467 -24.56 34.13 29.00
C THR A 467 -24.59 32.65 28.70
N GLU A 468 -24.39 32.27 27.44
CA GLU A 468 -24.13 30.89 27.05
C GLU A 468 -22.88 30.38 27.77
N THR A 469 -23.02 29.25 28.47
CA THR A 469 -21.92 28.58 29.19
C THR A 469 -21.65 27.18 28.65
N VAL A 470 -22.64 26.57 28.01
CA VAL A 470 -22.49 25.35 27.22
C VAL A 470 -23.25 25.55 25.92
N SER A 471 -22.55 25.43 24.80
CA SER A 471 -23.18 25.54 23.48
C SER A 471 -23.84 24.25 23.05
N GLY A 472 -25.07 24.36 22.55
CA GLY A 472 -25.81 23.26 21.95
C GLY A 472 -25.17 22.87 20.63
N ARG A 473 -24.85 21.58 20.45
CA ARG A 473 -24.18 21.09 19.24
C ARG A 473 -24.41 19.62 18.97
N ASP A 474 -24.37 19.25 17.70
CA ASP A 474 -24.25 17.85 17.29
C ASP A 474 -22.77 17.41 17.25
N MET A 475 -22.41 16.37 18.01
CA MET A 475 -21.06 15.80 17.93
C MET A 475 -20.84 15.05 16.62
N GLU A 476 -21.88 14.37 16.11
CA GLU A 476 -21.85 13.62 14.86
C GLU A 476 -22.53 14.44 13.77
N LEU A 477 -21.72 15.07 12.91
CA LEU A 477 -22.19 15.96 11.84
C LEU A 477 -22.68 15.17 10.62
N VAL A 478 -22.08 14.00 10.37
CA VAL A 478 -22.49 13.05 9.34
C VAL A 478 -22.28 11.65 9.91
N SER A 479 -23.31 10.81 9.88
CA SER A 479 -23.20 9.41 10.26
C SER A 479 -22.42 8.61 9.21
N GLY A 480 -21.57 7.69 9.69
CA GLY A 480 -21.06 6.62 8.85
C GLY A 480 -22.23 5.75 8.37
N GLN A 481 -22.26 5.41 7.10
CA GLN A 481 -23.30 4.52 6.55
C GLN A 481 -22.67 3.60 5.52
N ASP A 482 -23.17 2.37 5.44
CA ASP A 482 -22.80 1.45 4.37
C ASP A 482 -23.62 1.71 3.09
N ALA A 483 -23.02 1.34 1.95
CA ALA A 483 -23.70 1.22 0.69
C ALA A 483 -24.63 0.01 0.72
N ILE A 484 -25.85 0.18 0.21
CA ILE A 484 -26.84 -0.89 0.10
C ILE A 484 -27.23 -1.00 -1.36
N VAL A 485 -26.96 -2.16 -1.95
CA VAL A 485 -27.31 -2.48 -3.34
C VAL A 485 -28.14 -3.74 -3.38
N GLU A 486 -29.05 -3.81 -4.34
CA GLU A 486 -29.82 -5.01 -4.64
C GLU A 486 -29.36 -5.53 -6.01
N ILE A 487 -28.91 -6.79 -6.08
CA ILE A 487 -28.52 -7.47 -7.31
C ILE A 487 -29.43 -8.68 -7.51
N ASP A 488 -30.17 -8.70 -8.62
CA ASP A 488 -31.13 -9.75 -8.98
C ASP A 488 -32.12 -10.10 -7.86
N GLY A 489 -32.54 -9.09 -7.09
CA GLY A 489 -33.51 -9.21 -6.00
C GLY A 489 -32.90 -9.55 -4.62
N SER A 490 -31.58 -9.74 -4.53
CA SER A 490 -30.88 -9.96 -3.25
C SER A 490 -30.16 -8.70 -2.80
N THR A 491 -30.26 -8.34 -1.52
CA THR A 491 -29.63 -7.14 -0.95
C THR A 491 -28.25 -7.45 -0.39
N TYR A 492 -27.30 -6.56 -0.67
CA TYR A 492 -25.92 -6.62 -0.21
C TYR A 492 -25.52 -5.28 0.40
N THR A 493 -24.70 -5.35 1.44
CA THR A 493 -24.19 -4.18 2.19
C THR A 493 -22.68 -4.14 2.08
N ARG A 494 -22.09 -2.96 1.82
CA ARG A 494 -20.64 -2.75 1.71
C ARG A 494 -20.26 -1.41 2.31
N ALA A 495 -19.11 -1.35 2.98
CA ALA A 495 -18.57 -0.09 3.51
C ALA A 495 -18.19 0.91 2.40
N SER A 496 -17.82 0.43 1.19
CA SER A 496 -17.38 1.30 0.09
C SER A 496 -18.44 1.53 -0.98
N ASN A 497 -18.36 2.69 -1.65
CA ASN A 497 -19.07 2.98 -2.88
C ASN A 497 -18.40 2.39 -4.13
N SER A 498 -17.21 1.79 -4.02
CA SER A 498 -16.58 1.00 -5.09
C SER A 498 -16.58 -0.47 -4.68
N ILE A 499 -17.38 -1.28 -5.36
CA ILE A 499 -17.67 -2.66 -4.97
C ILE A 499 -17.11 -3.61 -6.04
N ASN A 500 -16.10 -4.40 -5.69
CA ASN A 500 -15.35 -5.25 -6.62
C ASN A 500 -15.45 -6.76 -6.33
N ASP A 501 -16.26 -7.15 -5.35
CA ASP A 501 -16.32 -8.50 -4.79
C ASP A 501 -17.67 -9.21 -5.03
N LEU A 502 -18.71 -8.48 -5.45
CA LEU A 502 -20.05 -9.03 -5.68
C LEU A 502 -20.19 -9.76 -7.02
N ILE A 503 -19.50 -9.29 -8.06
CA ILE A 503 -19.53 -9.87 -9.40
C ILE A 503 -18.09 -10.17 -9.81
N ALA A 504 -17.76 -11.44 -10.01
CA ALA A 504 -16.41 -11.87 -10.34
C ALA A 504 -15.84 -11.08 -11.53
N GLY A 505 -14.74 -10.37 -11.28
CA GLY A 505 -14.01 -9.59 -12.27
C GLY A 505 -14.70 -8.31 -12.73
N ALA A 506 -15.76 -7.83 -12.06
CA ALA A 506 -16.39 -6.54 -12.31
C ALA A 506 -16.35 -5.63 -11.07
N THR A 507 -16.13 -4.33 -11.29
CA THR A 507 -16.18 -3.31 -10.24
C THR A 507 -17.36 -2.39 -10.49
N LEU A 508 -18.17 -2.16 -9.46
CA LEU A 508 -19.35 -1.31 -9.43
C LEU A 508 -19.06 -0.03 -8.65
N ASP A 509 -19.10 1.13 -9.31
CA ASP A 509 -18.90 2.43 -8.65
C ASP A 509 -20.24 3.15 -8.50
N LEU A 510 -20.70 3.31 -7.25
CA LEU A 510 -21.99 3.91 -6.91
C LEU A 510 -21.93 5.43 -6.97
N VAL A 511 -22.69 6.01 -7.90
CA VAL A 511 -22.71 7.46 -8.13
C VAL A 511 -23.82 8.13 -7.33
N SER A 512 -25.05 7.60 -7.42
CA SER A 512 -26.23 8.08 -6.68
C SER A 512 -27.16 6.94 -6.27
N ALA A 513 -27.95 7.15 -5.21
CA ALA A 513 -28.97 6.20 -4.79
C ALA A 513 -30.32 6.52 -5.47
N ASP A 514 -30.96 5.50 -6.03
CA ASP A 514 -32.31 5.58 -6.60
C ASP A 514 -32.99 4.21 -6.50
N SER A 515 -33.74 4.01 -5.41
CA SER A 515 -34.48 2.78 -5.16
C SER A 515 -35.67 2.55 -6.10
N SER A 516 -35.94 3.43 -7.07
CA SER A 516 -37.00 3.24 -8.07
C SER A 516 -36.46 2.82 -9.44
N THR A 517 -35.19 3.07 -9.71
CA THR A 517 -34.55 2.76 -11.00
C THR A 517 -33.77 1.46 -10.91
N THR A 518 -34.00 0.55 -11.86
CA THR A 518 -33.18 -0.65 -12.05
C THR A 518 -32.17 -0.38 -13.15
N VAL A 519 -30.89 -0.56 -12.83
CA VAL A 519 -29.78 -0.51 -13.79
C VAL A 519 -29.43 -1.94 -14.19
N THR A 520 -29.59 -2.27 -15.46
CA THR A 520 -29.19 -3.56 -16.02
C THR A 520 -27.74 -3.47 -16.49
N LEU A 521 -26.84 -4.17 -15.81
CA LEU A 521 -25.45 -4.37 -16.23
C LEU A 521 -25.36 -5.62 -17.10
N ALA A 522 -24.98 -5.45 -18.37
CA ALA A 522 -24.61 -6.56 -19.24
C ALA A 522 -23.09 -6.61 -19.40
N VAL A 523 -22.50 -7.75 -19.05
CA VAL A 523 -21.09 -8.08 -19.26
C VAL A 523 -20.98 -9.02 -20.44
N SER A 524 -20.27 -8.60 -21.48
CA SER A 524 -20.07 -9.38 -22.70
C SER A 524 -18.62 -9.32 -23.17
N ARG A 525 -18.22 -10.25 -24.03
CA ARG A 525 -16.89 -10.20 -24.64
C ARG A 525 -16.75 -9.00 -25.56
N ASP A 526 -15.63 -8.29 -25.46
CA ASP A 526 -15.33 -7.18 -26.35
C ASP A 526 -14.69 -7.67 -27.66
N VAL A 527 -15.57 -8.12 -28.56
CA VAL A 527 -15.19 -8.57 -29.91
C VAL A 527 -14.50 -7.47 -30.71
N ASP A 528 -14.80 -6.20 -30.45
CA ASP A 528 -14.22 -5.08 -31.20
C ASP A 528 -12.77 -4.84 -30.78
N SER A 529 -12.47 -4.88 -29.49
CA SER A 529 -11.09 -4.84 -28.99
C SER A 529 -10.26 -6.02 -29.49
N ILE A 530 -10.82 -7.24 -29.46
CA ILE A 530 -10.12 -8.43 -29.97
C ILE A 530 -9.82 -8.29 -31.47
N LYS A 531 -10.78 -7.77 -32.24
CA LYS A 531 -10.58 -7.50 -33.67
C LYS A 531 -9.48 -6.45 -33.88
N ALA A 532 -9.43 -5.41 -33.05
CA ALA A 532 -8.40 -4.38 -33.15
C ALA A 532 -7.00 -4.95 -32.92
N GLU A 533 -6.83 -5.86 -31.95
CA GLU A 533 -5.55 -6.57 -31.72
C GLU A 533 -5.14 -7.41 -32.95
N ILE A 534 -6.08 -8.17 -33.53
CA ILE A 534 -5.84 -8.95 -34.76
C ILE A 534 -5.51 -8.03 -35.95
N GLN A 535 -6.21 -6.90 -36.08
CA GLN A 535 -5.97 -5.92 -37.14
C GLN A 535 -4.58 -5.30 -37.01
N GLY A 536 -4.13 -4.98 -35.79
CA GLY A 536 -2.79 -4.45 -35.56
C GLY A 536 -1.69 -5.41 -36.05
N PHE A 537 -1.87 -6.72 -35.83
CA PHE A 537 -0.98 -7.73 -36.40
C PHE A 537 -1.02 -7.75 -37.94
N VAL A 538 -2.21 -7.72 -38.53
CA VAL A 538 -2.38 -7.70 -39.99
C VAL A 538 -1.72 -6.47 -40.61
N ASP A 539 -1.86 -5.29 -39.99
CA ASP A 539 -1.25 -4.04 -40.45
C ASP A 539 0.28 -4.09 -40.37
N ALA A 540 0.83 -4.63 -39.29
CA ALA A 540 2.28 -4.83 -39.15
C ALA A 540 2.83 -5.79 -40.23
N TYR A 541 2.13 -6.91 -40.47
CA TYR A 541 2.47 -7.85 -41.53
C TYR A 541 2.41 -7.17 -42.92
N ASN A 542 1.34 -6.41 -43.19
CA ASN A 542 1.18 -5.69 -44.45
C ASN A 542 2.28 -4.66 -44.66
N SER A 543 2.66 -3.90 -43.61
CA SER A 543 3.77 -2.95 -43.68
C SER A 543 5.09 -3.63 -44.08
N ILE A 544 5.34 -4.85 -43.59
CA ILE A 544 6.52 -5.63 -43.99
C ILE A 544 6.41 -6.06 -45.46
N MET A 545 5.26 -6.60 -45.88
CA MET A 545 5.07 -7.08 -47.25
C MET A 545 5.14 -5.95 -48.29
N GLU A 546 4.60 -4.78 -47.98
CA GLU A 546 4.72 -3.57 -48.79
C GLU A 546 6.18 -3.10 -48.86
N TYR A 547 6.87 -3.06 -47.73
CA TYR A 547 8.28 -2.67 -47.67
C TYR A 547 9.16 -3.61 -48.49
N ILE A 548 9.01 -4.93 -48.34
CA ILE A 548 9.72 -5.93 -49.14
C ILE A 548 9.34 -5.80 -50.63
N GLY A 549 8.05 -5.59 -50.92
CA GLY A 549 7.54 -5.38 -52.28
C GLY A 549 8.21 -4.20 -52.98
N GLY A 550 8.31 -3.05 -52.29
CA GLY A 550 8.98 -1.86 -52.80
C GLY A 550 10.48 -2.09 -53.07
N GLN A 551 11.17 -2.77 -52.15
CA GLN A 551 12.60 -3.10 -52.32
C GLN A 551 12.86 -4.09 -53.48
N LEU A 552 11.91 -4.97 -53.80
CA LEU A 552 12.01 -5.95 -54.87
C LEU A 552 11.41 -5.49 -56.21
N ALA A 553 10.77 -4.31 -56.24
CA ALA A 553 10.13 -3.79 -57.44
C ALA A 553 11.15 -3.39 -58.52
N TYR A 554 10.73 -3.38 -59.78
CA TYR A 554 11.50 -2.88 -60.91
C TYR A 554 10.68 -1.86 -61.68
N ASP A 555 11.18 -0.62 -61.77
CA ASP A 555 10.58 0.41 -62.58
C ASP A 555 11.00 0.23 -64.05
N ALA A 556 10.09 -0.32 -64.84
CA ALA A 556 10.32 -0.57 -66.26
C ALA A 556 10.35 0.72 -67.11
N GLU A 557 9.76 1.82 -66.62
CA GLU A 557 9.72 3.11 -67.32
C GLU A 557 11.07 3.83 -67.21
N ASN A 558 11.62 3.87 -66.00
CA ASN A 558 12.93 4.48 -65.72
C ASN A 558 14.11 3.50 -65.85
N GLN A 559 13.84 2.21 -66.04
CA GLN A 559 14.83 1.12 -66.07
C GLN A 559 15.64 0.98 -64.76
N GLU A 560 15.05 1.38 -63.63
CA GLU A 560 15.73 1.44 -62.33
C GLU A 560 15.14 0.46 -61.30
N PRO A 561 15.95 -0.07 -60.38
CA PRO A 561 15.46 -0.83 -59.23
C PRO A 561 14.59 0.02 -58.30
N GLY A 562 13.52 -0.57 -57.74
CA GLY A 562 12.64 0.10 -56.77
C GLY A 562 13.28 0.36 -55.40
N GLY A 563 14.35 -0.37 -55.05
CA GLY A 563 15.10 -0.15 -53.82
C GLY A 563 16.52 -0.74 -53.85
N VAL A 564 17.33 -0.36 -52.86
CA VAL A 564 18.76 -0.74 -52.79
C VAL A 564 18.98 -2.23 -52.50
N LEU A 565 17.96 -2.94 -52.02
CA LEU A 565 17.96 -4.39 -51.79
C LEU A 565 17.46 -5.21 -52.99
N PHE A 566 17.25 -4.57 -54.15
CA PHE A 566 16.77 -5.27 -55.34
C PHE A 566 17.66 -6.47 -55.71
N GLY A 567 17.03 -7.62 -55.92
CA GLY A 567 17.70 -8.87 -56.24
C GLY A 567 18.28 -9.64 -55.04
N ASP A 568 18.18 -9.14 -53.81
CA ASP A 568 18.67 -9.87 -52.63
C ASP A 568 17.91 -11.20 -52.44
N GLY A 569 18.66 -12.29 -52.27
CA GLY A 569 18.08 -13.62 -52.06
C GLY A 569 17.50 -13.82 -50.66
N THR A 570 18.15 -13.23 -49.64
CA THR A 570 17.73 -13.27 -48.23
C THR A 570 16.38 -12.58 -48.06
N LEU A 571 16.20 -11.44 -48.73
CA LEU A 571 14.94 -10.69 -48.70
C LEU A 571 13.78 -11.51 -49.30
N ARG A 572 14.07 -12.26 -50.36
CA ARG A 572 13.12 -13.21 -50.95
C ARG A 572 12.82 -14.40 -50.04
N SER A 573 13.81 -14.89 -49.29
CA SER A 573 13.59 -15.93 -48.27
C SER A 573 12.68 -15.44 -47.15
N VAL A 574 12.91 -14.23 -46.61
CA VAL A 574 12.00 -13.61 -45.61
C VAL A 574 10.56 -13.55 -46.16
N LYS A 575 10.37 -13.03 -47.37
CA LYS A 575 9.04 -12.98 -48.00
C LYS A 575 8.40 -14.37 -48.11
N ALA A 576 9.17 -15.38 -48.54
CA ALA A 576 8.67 -16.74 -48.70
C ALA A 576 8.29 -17.37 -47.35
N ASP A 577 9.10 -17.19 -46.31
CA ASP A 577 8.83 -17.75 -44.98
C ASP A 577 7.58 -17.14 -44.33
N LEU A 578 7.40 -15.82 -44.47
CA LEU A 578 6.19 -15.14 -44.01
C LEU A 578 4.94 -15.64 -44.76
N LEU A 579 5.01 -15.73 -46.10
CA LEU A 579 3.89 -16.24 -46.91
C LEU A 579 3.55 -17.71 -46.61
N ASN A 580 4.57 -18.56 -46.45
CA ASN A 580 4.35 -19.97 -46.12
C ASN A 580 3.69 -20.14 -44.75
N THR A 581 4.01 -19.26 -43.80
CA THR A 581 3.39 -19.26 -42.47
C THR A 581 1.90 -18.89 -42.54
N VAL A 582 1.55 -17.89 -43.35
CA VAL A 582 0.13 -17.51 -43.61
C VAL A 582 -0.65 -18.64 -44.28
N LEU A 583 -0.04 -19.32 -45.25
CA LEU A 583 -0.68 -20.37 -46.04
C LEU A 583 -0.79 -21.71 -45.29
N GLY A 584 -0.08 -21.85 -44.17
CA GLY A 584 -0.07 -23.07 -43.37
C GLY A 584 -1.46 -23.39 -42.79
N SER A 585 -1.83 -24.67 -42.83
CA SER A 585 -2.96 -25.18 -42.06
C SER A 585 -2.51 -25.63 -40.67
N ILE A 586 -3.26 -25.26 -39.64
CA ILE A 586 -3.00 -25.68 -38.27
C ILE A 586 -3.56 -27.08 -38.04
N SER A 587 -2.68 -28.00 -37.62
CA SER A 587 -3.03 -29.36 -37.21
C SER A 587 -3.60 -29.37 -35.80
N GLY A 588 -4.50 -30.31 -35.49
CA GLY A 588 -5.11 -30.45 -34.15
C GLY A 588 -6.36 -29.59 -33.91
N LEU A 589 -6.77 -28.79 -34.88
CA LEU A 589 -8.03 -28.02 -34.84
C LEU A 589 -9.19 -28.77 -35.52
N SER A 590 -10.42 -28.35 -35.23
CA SER A 590 -11.60 -28.81 -35.95
C SER A 590 -11.49 -28.46 -37.44
N SER A 591 -11.98 -29.33 -38.32
CA SER A 591 -11.84 -29.17 -39.78
C SER A 591 -12.49 -27.89 -40.36
N SER A 592 -13.24 -27.15 -39.54
CA SER A 592 -13.96 -25.95 -39.94
C SER A 592 -13.09 -24.68 -39.91
N TYR A 593 -12.04 -24.61 -39.07
CA TYR A 593 -11.25 -23.40 -38.84
C TYR A 593 -9.74 -23.69 -38.70
N THR A 594 -9.14 -24.30 -39.71
CA THR A 594 -7.71 -24.69 -39.69
C THR A 594 -6.77 -23.67 -40.36
N SER A 595 -7.26 -22.52 -40.85
CA SER A 595 -6.43 -21.51 -41.53
C SER A 595 -7.02 -20.10 -41.42
N LEU A 596 -6.17 -19.07 -41.61
CA LEU A 596 -6.56 -17.66 -41.50
C LEU A 596 -7.72 -17.27 -42.44
N GLY A 597 -7.72 -17.79 -43.68
CA GLY A 597 -8.81 -17.52 -44.65
C GLY A 597 -10.18 -18.02 -44.20
N LEU A 598 -10.23 -19.14 -43.47
CA LEU A 598 -11.47 -19.67 -42.91
C LEU A 598 -12.00 -18.78 -41.78
N ALA A 599 -11.11 -18.13 -41.02
CA ALA A 599 -11.45 -17.11 -40.01
C ALA A 599 -11.77 -15.72 -40.61
N GLY A 600 -11.68 -15.54 -41.93
CA GLY A 600 -12.00 -14.27 -42.59
C GLY A 600 -10.80 -13.35 -42.82
N ILE A 601 -9.56 -13.84 -42.66
CA ILE A 601 -8.34 -13.09 -42.98
C ILE A 601 -7.78 -13.64 -44.28
N ASN A 602 -7.98 -12.91 -45.37
CA ASN A 602 -7.71 -13.38 -46.73
C ASN A 602 -6.36 -12.87 -47.25
N LEU A 603 -5.59 -13.75 -47.89
CA LEU A 603 -4.37 -13.38 -48.60
C LEU A 603 -4.72 -12.78 -49.98
N GLN A 604 -4.11 -11.65 -50.32
CA GLN A 604 -4.24 -10.96 -51.60
C GLN A 604 -3.11 -11.35 -52.56
N ASP A 605 -3.26 -11.03 -53.85
CA ASP A 605 -2.31 -11.42 -54.91
C ASP A 605 -0.91 -10.80 -54.73
N ASP A 606 -0.81 -9.66 -54.05
CA ASP A 606 0.46 -8.99 -53.73
C ASP A 606 1.17 -9.57 -52.49
N GLY A 607 0.50 -10.48 -51.77
CA GLY A 607 0.97 -11.12 -50.55
C GLY A 607 0.54 -10.44 -49.26
N THR A 608 -0.23 -9.34 -49.32
CA THR A 608 -0.82 -8.68 -48.14
C THR A 608 -2.07 -9.42 -47.66
N LEU A 609 -2.47 -9.17 -46.41
CA LEU A 609 -3.65 -9.73 -45.76
C LEU A 609 -4.79 -8.70 -45.71
N LYS A 610 -6.02 -9.18 -45.87
CA LYS A 610 -7.25 -8.38 -45.73
C LYS A 610 -8.24 -9.07 -44.78
N VAL A 611 -8.64 -8.36 -43.74
CA VAL A 611 -9.67 -8.80 -42.79
C VAL A 611 -11.07 -8.56 -43.37
N ASP A 612 -11.92 -9.58 -43.30
CA ASP A 612 -13.36 -9.48 -43.46
C ASP A 612 -14.01 -9.27 -42.09
N ASP A 613 -14.23 -8.01 -41.73
CA ASP A 613 -14.77 -7.59 -40.44
C ASP A 613 -16.07 -8.31 -40.07
N SER A 614 -17.00 -8.44 -41.02
CA SER A 614 -18.31 -9.04 -40.74
C SER A 614 -18.18 -10.53 -40.44
N LYS A 615 -17.33 -11.22 -41.20
CA LYS A 615 -17.07 -12.66 -40.99
C LYS A 615 -16.31 -12.89 -39.68
N LEU A 616 -15.24 -12.15 -39.42
CA LEU A 616 -14.43 -12.32 -38.22
C LEU A 616 -15.23 -11.99 -36.94
N SER A 617 -15.97 -10.89 -36.92
CA SER A 617 -16.83 -10.54 -35.77
C SER A 617 -17.94 -11.58 -35.54
N GLY A 618 -18.54 -12.13 -36.60
CA GLY A 618 -19.53 -13.20 -36.49
C GLY A 618 -18.95 -14.47 -35.88
N LEU A 619 -17.74 -14.87 -36.29
CA LEU A 619 -17.05 -16.04 -35.77
C LEU A 619 -16.57 -15.85 -34.33
N LEU A 620 -16.02 -14.68 -33.98
CA LEU A 620 -15.64 -14.35 -32.60
C LEU A 620 -16.84 -14.34 -31.64
N SER A 621 -18.05 -14.13 -32.15
CA SER A 621 -19.28 -14.16 -31.35
C SER A 621 -19.87 -15.56 -31.19
N THR A 622 -19.73 -16.43 -32.19
CA THR A 622 -20.42 -17.75 -32.24
C THR A 622 -19.49 -18.95 -32.04
N ASN A 623 -18.24 -18.83 -32.47
CA ASN A 623 -17.20 -19.87 -32.48
C ASN A 623 -15.92 -19.37 -31.78
N PHE A 624 -16.07 -18.60 -30.70
CA PHE A 624 -14.96 -17.92 -30.03
C PHE A 624 -13.76 -18.83 -29.76
N SER A 625 -13.98 -19.98 -29.11
CA SER A 625 -12.91 -20.92 -28.80
C SER A 625 -12.18 -21.39 -30.06
N ASP A 626 -12.90 -21.79 -31.11
CA ASP A 626 -12.27 -22.28 -32.34
C ASP A 626 -11.38 -21.20 -32.99
N ILE A 627 -11.80 -19.93 -32.93
CA ILE A 627 -11.01 -18.80 -33.46
C ILE A 627 -9.81 -18.50 -32.58
N VAL A 628 -9.96 -18.51 -31.25
CA VAL A 628 -8.81 -18.34 -30.34
C VAL A 628 -7.80 -19.45 -30.56
N ASP A 629 -8.23 -20.70 -30.69
CA ASP A 629 -7.36 -21.85 -30.93
C ASP A 629 -6.59 -21.75 -32.26
N LEU A 630 -7.15 -21.06 -33.24
CA LEU A 630 -6.46 -20.78 -34.51
C LEU A 630 -5.26 -19.85 -34.32
N PHE A 631 -5.30 -18.94 -33.35
CA PHE A 631 -4.22 -17.99 -33.11
C PHE A 631 -3.29 -18.40 -31.97
N ALA A 632 -3.85 -18.86 -30.86
CA ALA A 632 -3.16 -19.12 -29.60
C ALA A 632 -2.50 -20.51 -29.53
N ILE A 633 -1.62 -20.68 -28.55
CA ILE A 633 -1.16 -22.00 -28.12
C ILE A 633 -2.25 -22.60 -27.23
N ARG A 634 -2.60 -23.86 -27.47
CA ARG A 634 -3.60 -24.56 -26.66
C ARG A 634 -3.17 -25.97 -26.34
N GLY A 635 -3.14 -26.31 -25.06
CA GLY A 635 -2.98 -27.67 -24.57
C GLY A 635 -4.24 -28.12 -23.83
N VAL A 636 -4.84 -29.23 -24.25
CA VAL A 636 -6.03 -29.80 -23.61
C VAL A 636 -5.70 -31.17 -23.04
N GLY A 637 -5.84 -31.30 -21.72
CA GLY A 637 -5.79 -32.58 -21.04
C GLY A 637 -7.07 -33.39 -21.28
N SER A 638 -6.91 -34.69 -21.49
CA SER A 638 -8.04 -35.62 -21.56
C SER A 638 -8.75 -35.86 -20.21
N VAL A 639 -8.13 -35.46 -19.11
CA VAL A 639 -8.66 -35.54 -17.73
C VAL A 639 -8.35 -34.25 -16.97
N SER A 640 -9.16 -33.93 -15.96
CA SER A 640 -9.04 -32.68 -15.18
C SER A 640 -7.80 -32.60 -14.29
N THR A 641 -7.12 -33.72 -14.04
CA THR A 641 -5.87 -33.75 -13.27
C THR A 641 -4.64 -33.48 -14.13
N LEU A 642 -4.78 -33.34 -15.46
CA LEU A 642 -3.69 -33.04 -16.37
C LEU A 642 -3.90 -31.67 -17.01
N ASN A 643 -3.07 -30.70 -16.62
CA ASN A 643 -3.16 -29.33 -17.08
C ASN A 643 -1.94 -28.99 -17.94
N PHE A 644 -2.16 -28.29 -19.05
CA PHE A 644 -1.08 -27.70 -19.82
C PHE A 644 -0.65 -26.38 -19.20
N ILE A 645 0.66 -26.15 -19.07
CA ILE A 645 1.21 -24.92 -18.49
C ILE A 645 1.91 -24.09 -19.57
N SER A 646 2.89 -24.68 -20.25
CA SER A 646 3.68 -23.96 -21.25
C SER A 646 4.43 -24.91 -22.19
N THR A 647 5.03 -24.35 -23.23
CA THR A 647 5.89 -25.06 -24.18
C THR A 647 7.26 -24.42 -24.31
N GLY A 648 8.24 -25.26 -24.64
CA GLY A 648 9.55 -24.83 -25.10
C GLY A 648 9.58 -24.55 -26.60
N ARG A 649 10.72 -24.02 -27.06
CA ARG A 649 10.94 -23.78 -28.49
C ARG A 649 11.06 -25.08 -29.28
N GLU A 650 11.59 -26.13 -28.71
CA GLU A 650 11.74 -27.41 -29.43
C GLU A 650 10.52 -28.31 -29.28
N THR A 651 9.55 -27.92 -28.42
CA THR A 651 8.27 -28.62 -28.33
C THR A 651 7.54 -28.60 -29.68
N VAL A 652 6.96 -29.73 -30.08
CA VAL A 652 6.20 -29.88 -31.33
C VAL A 652 4.70 -29.92 -31.02
N ALA A 653 3.83 -29.54 -31.98
CA ALA A 653 2.38 -29.74 -31.82
C ALA A 653 2.00 -31.22 -32.02
N GLY A 654 1.08 -31.75 -31.23
CA GLY A 654 0.70 -33.15 -31.29
C GLY A 654 -0.14 -33.62 -30.10
N THR A 655 -0.53 -34.89 -30.11
CA THR A 655 -1.18 -35.54 -28.97
C THR A 655 -0.17 -36.45 -28.29
N TYR A 656 -0.01 -36.27 -26.98
CA TYR A 656 1.00 -36.94 -26.17
C TYR A 656 0.36 -37.79 -25.08
N ASP A 657 0.71 -39.07 -24.99
CA ASP A 657 0.31 -39.94 -23.88
C ASP A 657 1.11 -39.60 -22.62
N VAL A 658 0.44 -39.30 -21.51
CA VAL A 658 1.06 -38.99 -20.22
C VAL A 658 0.97 -40.22 -19.31
N SER A 659 2.13 -40.70 -18.87
CA SER A 659 2.24 -41.80 -17.92
C SER A 659 3.00 -41.35 -16.68
N ILE A 660 2.44 -41.59 -15.50
CA ILE A 660 2.99 -41.19 -14.21
C ILE A 660 3.54 -42.44 -13.50
N THR A 661 4.82 -42.43 -13.15
CA THR A 661 5.45 -43.49 -12.36
C THR A 661 5.42 -43.21 -10.86
N THR A 662 5.46 -41.93 -10.47
CA THR A 662 5.38 -41.45 -9.09
C THR A 662 4.50 -40.21 -9.06
N ALA A 663 3.45 -40.19 -8.23
CA ALA A 663 2.67 -38.98 -8.01
C ALA A 663 3.38 -38.08 -7.00
N ALA A 664 3.26 -36.76 -7.15
CA ALA A 664 3.87 -35.82 -6.22
C ALA A 664 3.25 -35.94 -4.83
N SER A 665 4.04 -35.73 -3.78
CA SER A 665 3.55 -35.62 -2.41
C SER A 665 4.13 -34.41 -1.69
N GLN A 666 3.37 -33.88 -0.74
CA GLN A 666 3.89 -32.96 0.28
C GLN A 666 4.78 -33.73 1.26
N ALA A 667 5.68 -33.03 1.95
CA ALA A 667 6.36 -33.59 3.11
C ALA A 667 5.34 -33.72 4.24
N THR A 668 5.08 -34.94 4.72
CA THR A 668 4.14 -35.19 5.80
C THR A 668 4.73 -36.16 6.82
N VAL A 669 4.54 -35.87 8.11
CA VAL A 669 4.80 -36.82 9.20
C VAL A 669 3.63 -36.86 10.17
N THR A 670 3.29 -38.08 10.61
CA THR A 670 2.30 -38.31 11.68
C THR A 670 3.00 -38.83 12.92
N GLY A 671 2.77 -38.18 14.07
CA GLY A 671 3.25 -38.63 15.36
C GLY A 671 2.67 -40.00 15.74
N SER A 672 3.42 -40.77 16.52
CA SER A 672 3.00 -42.09 16.99
C SER A 672 2.19 -42.07 18.29
N VAL A 673 2.13 -40.92 18.98
CA VAL A 673 1.49 -40.76 20.29
C VAL A 673 0.06 -40.20 20.13
N ASP A 674 -0.91 -40.85 20.79
CA ASP A 674 -2.27 -40.33 20.97
C ASP A 674 -2.25 -39.27 22.08
N LEU A 675 -2.52 -38.02 21.71
CA LEU A 675 -2.43 -36.85 22.60
C LEU A 675 -3.80 -36.46 23.21
N SER A 676 -4.78 -37.36 23.20
CA SER A 676 -6.08 -37.14 23.85
C SER A 676 -5.98 -36.93 25.37
N GLY A 677 -4.93 -37.45 26.01
CA GLY A 677 -4.63 -37.22 27.43
C GLY A 677 -3.78 -35.96 27.70
N GLY A 678 -3.46 -35.18 26.67
CA GLY A 678 -2.52 -34.06 26.74
C GLY A 678 -1.04 -34.49 26.72
N LEU A 679 -0.15 -33.52 26.58
CA LEU A 679 1.30 -33.74 26.47
C LEU A 679 1.88 -34.28 27.78
N SER A 680 2.67 -35.35 27.73
CA SER A 680 3.18 -36.03 28.94
C SER A 680 4.23 -35.24 29.73
N GLY A 681 4.84 -34.21 29.12
CA GLY A 681 5.84 -33.36 29.72
C GLY A 681 6.18 -32.18 28.81
N ALA A 682 6.69 -31.09 29.38
CA ALA A 682 7.09 -29.92 28.60
C ALA A 682 8.25 -30.26 27.65
N GLU A 683 8.22 -29.69 26.44
CA GLU A 683 9.29 -29.83 25.46
C GLU A 683 9.32 -28.64 24.49
N THR A 684 10.51 -28.32 24.00
CA THR A 684 10.70 -27.40 22.87
C THR A 684 10.83 -28.18 21.57
N VAL A 685 10.12 -27.72 20.53
CA VAL A 685 10.14 -28.23 19.16
C VAL A 685 10.73 -27.17 18.25
N THR A 686 11.75 -27.53 17.47
CA THR A 686 12.33 -26.69 16.44
C THR A 686 11.99 -27.26 15.07
N LEU A 687 11.29 -26.46 14.26
CA LEU A 687 10.98 -26.78 12.87
C LEU A 687 11.83 -25.90 11.97
N THR A 688 12.47 -26.49 10.97
CA THR A 688 13.27 -25.77 9.98
C THR A 688 12.78 -26.12 8.59
N ASP A 689 12.30 -25.14 7.82
CA ASP A 689 11.99 -25.35 6.40
C ASP A 689 13.29 -25.64 5.63
N THR A 690 13.31 -26.74 4.89
CA THR A 690 14.54 -27.19 4.22
C THR A 690 14.91 -26.35 3.01
N LEU A 691 13.94 -25.67 2.39
CA LEU A 691 14.19 -24.86 1.20
C LEU A 691 14.78 -23.51 1.56
N THR A 692 14.12 -22.79 2.48
CA THR A 692 14.50 -21.42 2.86
C THR A 692 15.45 -21.36 4.06
N GLY A 693 15.55 -22.43 4.84
CA GLY A 693 16.31 -22.46 6.09
C GLY A 693 15.66 -21.67 7.23
N ARG A 694 14.41 -21.22 7.08
CA ARG A 694 13.67 -20.53 8.14
C ARG A 694 13.44 -21.48 9.31
N VAL A 695 13.67 -20.98 10.52
CA VAL A 695 13.57 -21.76 11.76
C VAL A 695 12.46 -21.19 12.64
N ALA A 696 11.56 -22.06 13.08
CA ALA A 696 10.54 -21.79 14.09
C ALA A 696 10.87 -22.61 15.36
N THR A 697 10.82 -21.99 16.54
CA THR A 697 11.07 -22.66 17.82
C THR A 697 9.84 -22.51 18.71
N ILE A 698 9.18 -23.62 18.99
CA ILE A 698 7.90 -23.71 19.68
C ILE A 698 8.15 -24.29 21.07
N SER A 699 7.64 -23.64 22.12
CA SER A 699 7.63 -24.20 23.48
C SER A 699 6.27 -24.81 23.78
N LEU A 700 6.26 -26.07 24.19
CA LEU A 700 5.06 -26.81 24.59
C LEU A 700 5.16 -27.18 26.08
N ASP A 701 4.05 -27.06 26.79
CA ASP A 701 3.96 -27.28 28.23
C ASP A 701 3.36 -28.64 28.56
N ALA A 702 3.68 -29.16 29.74
CA ALA A 702 3.10 -30.41 30.22
C ALA A 702 1.57 -30.25 30.40
N GLY A 703 0.79 -31.15 29.81
CA GLY A 703 -0.66 -31.12 29.86
C GLY A 703 -1.34 -30.36 28.72
N ASP A 704 -0.59 -29.70 27.82
CA ASP A 704 -1.15 -29.09 26.60
C ASP A 704 -1.99 -30.13 25.83
N THR A 705 -3.22 -29.79 25.47
CA THR A 705 -4.07 -30.67 24.67
C THR A 705 -3.59 -30.70 23.21
N ILE A 706 -4.02 -31.68 22.42
CA ILE A 706 -3.67 -31.72 20.98
C ILE A 706 -4.06 -30.43 20.24
N ASP A 707 -5.16 -29.79 20.65
CA ASP A 707 -5.61 -28.53 20.04
C ASP A 707 -4.72 -27.36 20.48
N ASP A 708 -4.30 -27.30 21.75
CA ASP A 708 -3.32 -26.31 22.22
C ASP A 708 -1.98 -26.46 21.50
N ILE A 709 -1.51 -27.69 21.30
CA ILE A 709 -0.27 -27.98 20.58
C ILE A 709 -0.36 -27.50 19.13
N ILE A 710 -1.45 -27.85 18.42
CA ILE A 710 -1.69 -27.41 17.04
C ILE A 710 -1.73 -25.88 16.97
N SER A 711 -2.46 -25.23 17.89
CA SER A 711 -2.56 -23.78 17.95
C SER A 711 -1.20 -23.12 18.21
N LYS A 712 -0.40 -23.61 19.19
CA LYS A 712 0.94 -23.08 19.47
C LYS A 712 1.89 -23.24 18.28
N ILE A 713 1.87 -24.41 17.63
CA ILE A 713 2.71 -24.68 16.45
C ILE A 713 2.31 -23.79 15.28
N ASN A 714 1.03 -23.75 14.90
CA ASN A 714 0.58 -22.94 13.78
C ASN A 714 0.72 -21.44 14.05
N ALA A 715 0.51 -20.97 15.29
CA ALA A 715 0.73 -19.58 15.65
C ALA A 715 2.18 -19.15 15.44
N GLU A 716 3.15 -19.96 15.85
CA GLU A 716 4.57 -19.66 15.61
C GLU A 716 4.93 -19.82 14.12
N LEU A 717 4.44 -20.85 13.42
CA LEU A 717 4.75 -21.06 11.99
C LEU A 717 4.20 -19.92 11.12
N ASN A 718 3.02 -19.39 11.43
CA ASN A 718 2.40 -18.28 10.71
C ASN A 718 2.92 -16.90 11.17
N ALA A 719 3.68 -16.83 12.26
CA ALA A 719 4.25 -15.57 12.73
C ALA A 719 5.34 -15.08 11.78
N GLU A 720 5.31 -13.79 11.44
CA GLU A 720 6.41 -13.09 10.82
C GLU A 720 7.12 -12.19 11.83
N TYR A 721 8.45 -12.18 11.79
CA TYR A 721 9.27 -11.39 12.68
C TYR A 721 10.13 -10.41 11.88
N SER A 722 10.25 -9.19 12.39
CA SER A 722 11.31 -8.27 11.99
C SER A 722 12.59 -8.58 12.75
N GLN A 723 13.75 -8.31 12.14
CA GLN A 723 15.02 -8.55 12.81
C GLN A 723 15.29 -7.51 13.88
N GLN A 724 15.61 -7.97 15.08
CA GLN A 724 15.94 -7.13 16.22
C GLN A 724 17.37 -7.41 16.69
N LEU A 725 18.15 -6.34 16.87
CA LEU A 725 19.46 -6.38 17.50
C LEU A 725 19.40 -5.63 18.82
N THR A 726 19.89 -6.26 19.88
CA THR A 726 20.01 -5.64 21.19
C THR A 726 21.48 -5.52 21.57
N ALA A 727 21.87 -4.37 22.07
CA ALA A 727 23.19 -4.09 22.58
C ALA A 727 23.37 -4.72 23.98
N SER A 728 24.55 -5.26 24.28
CA SER A 728 24.78 -6.04 25.49
C SER A 728 24.91 -5.22 26.77
N LYS A 729 25.01 -3.89 26.65
CA LYS A 729 25.15 -3.00 27.81
C LYS A 729 23.83 -2.32 28.15
N ASN A 730 23.30 -2.69 29.31
CA ASN A 730 22.23 -1.96 30.00
C ASN A 730 22.81 -0.69 30.63
N ASN A 731 22.44 0.47 30.11
CA ASN A 731 22.87 1.76 30.63
C ASN A 731 21.88 2.29 31.68
N THR A 732 22.40 2.88 32.75
CA THR A 732 21.60 3.33 33.90
C THR A 732 21.79 4.82 34.16
N LYS A 733 20.80 5.43 34.82
CA LYS A 733 20.87 6.82 35.29
C LYS A 733 21.71 6.92 36.56
N ILE A 734 22.32 8.08 36.82
CA ILE A 734 22.98 8.40 38.10
C ILE A 734 22.01 8.26 39.27
N SER A 735 20.74 8.65 39.07
CA SER A 735 19.68 8.52 40.07
C SER A 735 19.20 7.07 40.29
N GLY A 736 19.74 6.11 39.55
CA GLY A 736 19.25 4.73 39.51
C GLY A 736 18.15 4.50 38.46
N GLY A 737 18.01 3.24 38.03
CA GLY A 737 17.09 2.83 36.97
C GLY A 737 17.70 2.91 35.56
N ALA A 738 17.02 2.31 34.58
CA ALA A 738 17.42 2.29 33.18
C ALA A 738 17.38 3.70 32.55
N ILE A 739 18.26 3.96 31.58
CA ILE A 739 18.11 5.11 30.69
C ILE A 739 16.89 4.94 29.77
N THR A 740 16.41 6.03 29.20
CA THR A 740 15.27 6.09 28.26
C THR A 740 15.63 7.09 27.15
N SER A 741 14.85 7.16 26.07
CA SER A 741 15.09 8.12 24.98
C SER A 741 15.15 9.58 25.47
N THR A 742 14.38 9.94 26.48
CA THR A 742 14.34 11.31 27.05
C THR A 742 15.44 11.58 28.08
N THR A 743 16.29 10.60 28.39
CA THR A 743 17.39 10.80 29.34
C THR A 743 18.45 11.71 28.73
N THR A 744 18.79 12.79 29.43
CA THR A 744 19.88 13.70 29.06
C THR A 744 21.23 13.01 29.24
N TRP A 745 22.23 13.38 28.43
CA TRP A 745 23.54 12.73 28.47
C TRP A 745 24.27 12.94 29.81
N ASP A 746 24.01 14.02 30.54
CA ASP A 746 24.57 14.30 31.86
C ASP A 746 23.99 13.41 32.98
N ALA A 747 22.79 12.86 32.77
CA ALA A 747 22.10 12.01 33.75
C ALA A 747 22.53 10.53 33.69
N ILE A 748 23.34 10.13 32.70
CA ILE A 748 23.79 8.75 32.51
C ILE A 748 24.97 8.42 33.44
N ASP A 749 24.88 7.32 34.18
CA ASP A 749 26.00 6.78 34.96
C ASP A 749 26.94 5.98 34.06
N THR A 750 27.98 6.64 33.56
CA THR A 750 28.98 6.03 32.67
C THR A 750 30.05 5.26 33.42
N THR A 751 30.23 5.52 34.72
CA THR A 751 31.30 4.92 35.55
C THR A 751 30.84 3.74 36.39
N GLY A 752 29.52 3.50 36.47
CA GLY A 752 28.91 2.50 37.35
C GLY A 752 29.03 2.84 38.84
N SER A 753 29.37 4.09 39.16
CA SER A 753 29.58 4.61 40.51
C SER A 753 28.67 5.80 40.81
N GLY A 754 27.60 5.98 40.04
CA GLY A 754 26.71 7.14 40.12
C GLY A 754 27.35 8.43 39.61
N SER A 755 28.18 8.37 38.55
CA SER A 755 28.87 9.53 38.01
C SER A 755 28.94 9.50 36.48
N ASN A 756 28.91 10.70 35.88
CA ASN A 756 29.02 10.94 34.44
C ASN A 756 30.37 11.58 34.09
N ASP A 757 31.07 11.00 33.11
CA ASP A 757 32.35 11.52 32.59
C ASP A 757 32.29 11.88 31.09
N ILE A 758 31.08 12.06 30.55
CA ILE A 758 30.83 12.55 29.18
C ILE A 758 31.16 14.04 29.09
N SER A 759 31.82 14.44 28.00
CA SER A 759 32.14 15.84 27.67
C SER A 759 31.23 16.39 26.56
N ASP A 760 30.97 17.70 26.58
CA ASP A 760 30.37 18.37 25.42
C ASP A 760 31.28 18.23 24.19
N GLY A 761 30.66 18.01 23.02
CA GLY A 761 31.35 17.66 21.79
C GLY A 761 31.76 16.19 21.68
N ALA A 762 31.24 15.30 22.54
CA ALA A 762 31.44 13.86 22.38
C ALA A 762 30.76 13.33 21.12
N VAL A 763 31.45 12.46 20.37
CA VAL A 763 30.92 11.90 19.10
C VAL A 763 30.81 10.39 19.21
N ILE A 764 29.60 9.87 18.98
CA ILE A 764 29.28 8.45 18.90
C ILE A 764 29.25 8.09 17.42
N SER A 765 30.19 7.27 16.97
CA SER A 765 30.22 6.72 15.60
C SER A 765 29.69 5.30 15.59
N PHE A 766 28.89 4.97 14.60
CA PHE A 766 28.28 3.66 14.43
C PHE A 766 28.29 3.24 12.96
N SER A 767 28.29 1.92 12.75
CA SER A 767 28.23 1.32 11.43
C SER A 767 27.37 0.07 11.46
N GLY A 768 27.06 -0.45 10.28
CA GLY A 768 26.22 -1.62 10.16
C GLY A 768 25.92 -1.96 8.71
N THR A 769 24.92 -2.80 8.52
CA THR A 769 24.33 -3.10 7.21
C THR A 769 22.83 -2.96 7.31
N ASN A 770 22.19 -2.40 6.30
CA ASN A 770 20.73 -2.45 6.23
C ASN A 770 20.24 -3.87 5.91
N ARG A 771 18.92 -4.05 5.79
CA ARG A 771 18.33 -5.37 5.55
C ARG A 771 18.80 -6.09 4.28
N ARG A 772 19.29 -5.33 3.28
CA ARG A 772 19.83 -5.87 2.02
C ARG A 772 21.33 -6.18 2.09
N GLY A 773 21.98 -5.92 3.23
CA GLY A 773 23.42 -6.08 3.41
C GLY A 773 24.24 -4.87 2.97
N THR A 774 23.62 -3.75 2.60
CA THR A 774 24.35 -2.54 2.20
C THR A 774 24.95 -1.88 3.43
N THR A 775 26.26 -1.61 3.40
CA THR A 775 26.95 -0.97 4.52
C THR A 775 26.46 0.45 4.76
N ILE A 776 26.17 0.77 6.01
CA ILE A 776 25.78 2.08 6.50
C ILE A 776 26.78 2.52 7.57
N ALA A 777 27.06 3.82 7.62
CA ALA A 777 27.83 4.44 8.68
C ALA A 777 27.23 5.80 9.02
N GLY A 778 27.27 6.15 10.30
CA GLY A 778 26.73 7.41 10.80
C GLY A 778 27.42 7.84 12.09
N SER A 779 27.07 9.04 12.54
CA SER A 779 27.56 9.55 13.81
C SER A 779 26.56 10.51 14.44
N TYR A 780 26.58 10.57 15.76
CA TYR A 780 25.85 11.56 16.55
C TYR A 780 26.81 12.34 17.44
N THR A 781 26.68 13.66 17.46
CA THR A 781 27.49 14.55 18.31
C THR A 781 26.63 15.07 19.44
N ILE A 782 27.05 14.82 20.68
CA ILE A 782 26.49 15.42 21.89
C ILE A 782 27.02 16.85 21.94
N SER A 783 26.20 17.83 21.57
CA SER A 783 26.59 19.24 21.50
C SER A 783 26.54 19.90 22.87
N ASP A 784 25.51 19.58 23.66
CA ASP A 784 25.37 20.00 25.06
C ASP A 784 24.75 18.86 25.86
N LYS A 785 25.54 18.25 26.75
CA LYS A 785 25.11 17.06 27.48
C LYS A 785 23.95 17.29 28.46
N THR A 786 23.67 18.55 28.83
CA THR A 786 22.60 18.90 29.78
C THR A 786 21.25 19.08 29.10
N THR A 787 21.23 19.28 27.78
CA THR A 787 20.01 19.54 27.01
C THR A 787 19.77 18.48 25.93
N ASP A 788 20.81 17.95 25.31
CA ASP A 788 20.72 16.83 24.38
C ASP A 788 20.32 15.55 25.12
N THR A 789 19.47 14.75 24.48
CA THR A 789 18.97 13.49 25.02
C THR A 789 19.38 12.30 24.16
N VAL A 790 19.23 11.08 24.70
CA VAL A 790 19.48 9.83 23.97
C VAL A 790 18.65 9.75 22.68
N GLN A 791 17.47 10.37 22.63
CA GLN A 791 16.63 10.49 21.44
C GLN A 791 17.40 11.03 20.23
N GLY A 792 18.35 11.97 20.44
CA GLY A 792 19.18 12.48 19.36
C GLY A 792 20.04 11.40 18.70
N LEU A 793 20.61 10.48 19.48
CA LEU A 793 21.35 9.32 18.95
C LEU A 793 20.41 8.37 18.21
N LEU A 794 19.24 8.06 18.78
CA LEU A 794 18.26 7.17 18.16
C LEU A 794 17.83 7.70 16.79
N SER A 795 17.47 8.99 16.70
CA SER A 795 17.10 9.64 15.44
C SER A 795 18.26 9.72 14.45
N ALA A 796 19.51 9.88 14.92
CA ALA A 796 20.68 9.82 14.05
C ALA A 796 20.89 8.42 13.45
N ILE A 797 20.65 7.36 14.23
CA ILE A 797 20.69 5.97 13.75
C ILE A 797 19.60 5.76 12.70
N GLU A 798 18.35 6.11 12.98
CA GLU A 798 17.25 5.94 12.03
C GLU A 798 17.50 6.70 10.72
N SER A 799 17.94 7.96 10.81
CA SER A 799 18.28 8.79 9.66
C SER A 799 19.41 8.21 8.81
N ALA A 800 20.48 7.69 9.45
CA ALA A 800 21.59 7.06 8.73
C ALA A 800 21.15 5.80 7.96
N PHE A 801 20.14 5.09 8.48
CA PHE A 801 19.51 3.94 7.83
C PHE A 801 18.34 4.33 6.91
N ASN A 802 18.21 5.61 6.52
CA ASN A 802 17.12 6.12 5.69
C ASN A 802 15.71 5.76 6.21
N ASN A 803 15.55 5.72 7.53
CA ASN A 803 14.33 5.30 8.22
C ASN A 803 13.90 3.85 7.92
N GLU A 804 14.82 2.97 7.53
CA GLU A 804 14.57 1.52 7.37
C GLU A 804 14.57 0.76 8.71
N VAL A 805 14.94 1.42 9.82
CA VAL A 805 14.97 0.82 11.17
C VAL A 805 14.25 1.68 12.21
N TYR A 806 13.87 1.07 13.33
CA TYR A 806 13.57 1.74 14.59
C TYR A 806 14.76 1.61 15.53
N ALA A 807 15.21 2.71 16.12
CA ALA A 807 16.21 2.70 17.19
C ALA A 807 15.55 3.09 18.51
N THR A 808 15.62 2.22 19.51
CA THR A 808 14.97 2.41 20.81
C THR A 808 15.89 2.06 21.98
N ILE A 809 15.47 2.39 23.19
CA ILE A 809 16.08 1.89 24.42
C ILE A 809 15.08 0.95 25.08
N ASP A 810 15.49 -0.29 25.38
CA ASP A 810 14.62 -1.25 26.06
C ASP A 810 14.40 -0.91 27.54
N THR A 811 13.54 -1.67 28.22
CA THR A 811 13.20 -1.45 29.64
C THR A 811 14.39 -1.63 30.59
N ASN A 812 15.47 -2.27 30.15
CA ASN A 812 16.70 -2.45 30.92
C ASN A 812 17.74 -1.36 30.62
N GLY A 813 17.49 -0.46 29.67
CA GLY A 813 18.40 0.62 29.28
C GLY A 813 19.39 0.22 28.18
N ALA A 814 19.12 -0.87 27.45
CA ALA A 814 19.95 -1.32 26.33
C ALA A 814 19.49 -0.69 25.02
N LEU A 815 20.43 -0.40 24.12
CA LEU A 815 20.11 0.07 22.77
C LEU A 815 19.57 -1.09 21.92
N VAL A 816 18.43 -0.87 21.29
CA VAL A 816 17.77 -1.83 20.40
C VAL A 816 17.63 -1.20 19.02
N VAL A 817 17.99 -1.94 17.98
CA VAL A 817 17.76 -1.58 16.58
C VAL A 817 16.92 -2.66 15.92
N THR A 818 15.74 -2.29 15.43
CA THR A 818 14.76 -3.20 14.84
C THR A 818 14.51 -2.83 13.39
N ASP A 819 14.49 -3.81 12.49
CA ASP A 819 14.03 -3.62 11.11
C ASP A 819 12.56 -3.16 11.11
N ARG A 820 12.20 -2.20 10.25
CA ARG A 820 10.80 -1.74 10.16
C ARG A 820 9.90 -2.73 9.42
N GLU A 821 10.49 -3.64 8.66
CA GLU A 821 9.75 -4.62 7.88
C GLU A 821 9.99 -6.03 8.44
N THR A 822 8.96 -6.87 8.35
CA THR A 822 9.08 -8.30 8.65
C THR A 822 9.87 -9.03 7.57
N GLY A 823 10.29 -10.25 7.89
CA GLY A 823 10.96 -11.11 6.93
C GLY A 823 12.47 -11.16 7.08
N THR A 824 13.11 -11.85 6.13
CA THR A 824 14.56 -12.04 6.15
C THR A 824 15.29 -10.70 6.08
N SER A 825 16.27 -10.52 6.98
CA SER A 825 17.03 -9.29 7.09
C SER A 825 18.52 -9.59 7.31
N GLN A 826 19.37 -8.85 6.60
CA GLN A 826 20.82 -8.81 6.83
C GLN A 826 21.20 -7.60 7.71
N LEU A 827 20.26 -7.09 8.51
CA LEU A 827 20.49 -5.96 9.40
C LEU A 827 21.62 -6.28 10.39
N ALA A 828 22.67 -5.48 10.36
CA ALA A 828 23.70 -5.46 11.38
C ALA A 828 23.87 -4.03 11.87
N PHE A 829 24.26 -3.88 13.12
CA PHE A 829 24.51 -2.57 13.72
C PHE A 829 25.63 -2.73 14.74
N SER A 830 26.49 -1.74 14.89
CA SER A 830 27.58 -1.71 15.86
C SER A 830 27.90 -0.26 16.21
N VAL A 831 28.19 0.01 17.48
CA VAL A 831 28.78 1.28 17.89
C VAL A 831 30.30 1.14 17.80
N ASP A 832 30.91 1.81 16.83
CA ASP A 832 32.32 1.61 16.48
C ASP A 832 33.27 2.31 17.45
N SER A 833 32.94 3.55 17.81
CA SER A 833 33.76 4.34 18.73
C SER A 833 32.96 5.47 19.35
N ILE A 834 33.38 5.88 20.55
CA ILE A 834 32.87 7.06 21.23
C ILE A 834 34.07 7.94 21.58
N THR A 835 34.18 9.11 20.94
CA THR A 835 35.27 10.06 21.19
C THR A 835 34.82 11.12 22.19
N ASN A 836 35.68 11.47 23.15
CA ASN A 836 35.37 12.38 24.27
C ASN A 836 34.15 11.98 25.14
N GLY A 837 33.61 10.77 24.99
CA GLY A 837 32.46 10.27 25.77
C GLY A 837 32.81 9.56 27.07
N GLY A 838 34.03 9.76 27.58
CA GLY A 838 34.47 9.16 28.84
C GLY A 838 34.41 7.63 28.81
N SER A 839 33.66 7.05 29.75
CA SER A 839 33.50 5.61 29.96
C SER A 839 32.22 5.03 29.33
N LEU A 840 31.45 5.84 28.58
CA LEU A 840 30.22 5.39 27.92
C LEU A 840 30.49 4.21 26.97
N THR A 841 29.63 3.20 27.00
CA THR A 841 29.64 2.08 26.04
C THR A 841 28.25 1.48 25.89
N PHE A 842 27.95 0.95 24.70
CA PHE A 842 26.73 0.18 24.43
C PHE A 842 27.02 -1.34 24.39
N GLY A 843 28.28 -1.74 24.56
CA GLY A 843 28.69 -3.14 24.45
C GLY A 843 28.61 -3.66 23.01
N SER A 844 28.49 -4.98 22.86
CA SER A 844 28.30 -5.62 21.56
C SER A 844 26.83 -5.80 21.26
N THR A 845 26.45 -5.68 19.99
CA THR A 845 25.10 -5.90 19.48
C THR A 845 24.96 -7.32 18.95
N SER A 846 23.85 -7.97 19.27
CA SER A 846 23.54 -9.32 18.81
C SER A 846 22.08 -9.44 18.41
N VAL A 847 21.80 -10.31 17.44
CA VAL A 847 20.42 -10.63 17.02
C VAL A 847 19.69 -11.30 18.18
N THR A 848 18.61 -10.67 18.64
CA THR A 848 17.71 -11.18 19.68
C THR A 848 16.44 -11.78 19.09
N THR A 849 15.98 -11.21 17.97
CA THR A 849 14.90 -11.77 17.15
C THR A 849 15.39 -11.85 15.72
N THR A 850 15.37 -13.05 15.13
CA THR A 850 15.77 -13.22 13.73
C THR A 850 14.61 -12.81 12.83
N GLY A 851 14.87 -11.94 11.85
CA GLY A 851 13.86 -11.57 10.88
C GLY A 851 13.51 -12.77 10.00
N ARG A 852 12.23 -13.14 9.97
CA ARG A 852 11.72 -14.26 9.15
C ARG A 852 10.29 -14.02 8.72
N TYR A 853 9.96 -14.53 7.55
CA TYR A 853 8.56 -14.68 7.13
C TYR A 853 7.96 -15.92 7.79
N ASP A 854 6.70 -16.21 7.47
CA ASP A 854 6.03 -17.45 7.77
C ASP A 854 6.86 -18.69 7.35
N VAL A 855 6.61 -19.80 8.03
CA VAL A 855 7.20 -21.10 7.73
C VAL A 855 6.11 -21.98 7.14
N PRO A 856 6.24 -22.45 5.89
CA PRO A 856 5.16 -23.10 5.11
C PRO A 856 4.87 -24.55 5.55
N ILE A 857 4.60 -24.75 6.84
CA ILE A 857 4.28 -26.02 7.48
C ILE A 857 2.99 -25.82 8.27
N GLU A 858 2.10 -26.81 8.22
CA GLU A 858 0.83 -26.81 8.95
C GLU A 858 0.77 -28.01 9.89
N ALA A 859 0.34 -27.75 11.13
CA ALA A 859 0.00 -28.75 12.12
C ALA A 859 -1.51 -29.05 12.09
N THR A 860 -1.86 -30.33 12.06
CA THR A 860 -3.24 -30.84 12.14
C THR A 860 -3.30 -32.09 13.01
N LYS A 861 -4.48 -32.70 13.20
CA LYS A 861 -4.64 -34.01 13.85
C LYS A 861 -5.34 -35.01 12.96
N ASN A 862 -4.96 -36.27 13.07
CA ASN A 862 -5.67 -37.38 12.43
C ASN A 862 -6.86 -37.86 13.28
N SER A 863 -7.59 -38.88 12.80
CA SER A 863 -8.73 -39.48 13.50
C SER A 863 -8.38 -40.20 14.82
N SER A 864 -7.09 -40.41 15.10
CA SER A 864 -6.57 -41.04 16.33
C SER A 864 -5.94 -40.04 17.30
N ASN A 865 -6.23 -38.73 17.14
CA ASN A 865 -5.67 -37.63 17.95
C ASN A 865 -4.13 -37.58 17.98
N GLN A 866 -3.49 -37.98 16.88
CA GLN A 866 -2.05 -37.84 16.69
C GLN A 866 -1.76 -36.59 15.88
N LEU A 867 -0.69 -35.86 16.24
CA LEU A 867 -0.21 -34.69 15.52
C LEU A 867 0.25 -35.07 14.11
N VAL A 868 -0.14 -34.29 13.11
CA VAL A 868 0.31 -34.41 11.72
C VAL A 868 0.91 -33.08 11.30
N LEU A 869 2.16 -33.10 10.86
CA LEU A 869 2.82 -31.93 10.26
C LEU A 869 2.91 -32.13 8.76
N THR A 870 2.49 -31.13 7.99
CA THR A 870 2.49 -31.17 6.51
C THR A 870 3.07 -29.88 5.93
N HIS A 871 4.00 -29.99 5.00
CA HIS A 871 4.47 -28.83 4.23
C HIS A 871 3.41 -28.41 3.21
N SER A 872 3.18 -27.11 3.02
CA SER A 872 2.10 -26.60 2.14
C SER A 872 2.34 -26.89 0.65
N SER A 873 3.60 -26.90 0.21
CA SER A 873 4.00 -27.24 -1.18
C SER A 873 4.36 -28.72 -1.40
N TYR A 874 4.13 -29.19 -2.62
CA TYR A 874 4.49 -30.53 -3.11
C TYR A 874 5.89 -30.56 -3.71
N GLY A 875 6.61 -31.66 -3.53
CA GLY A 875 7.89 -31.92 -4.23
C GLY A 875 9.08 -32.18 -3.31
N SER A 876 10.17 -32.68 -3.88
CA SER A 876 11.36 -33.11 -3.11
C SER A 876 12.16 -31.95 -2.51
N ASN A 877 12.05 -30.76 -3.11
CA ASN A 877 12.66 -29.54 -2.59
C ASN A 877 11.92 -28.96 -1.38
N TYR A 878 10.67 -29.38 -1.16
CA TYR A 878 9.79 -28.86 -0.13
C TYR A 878 9.71 -29.85 1.02
N GLY A 879 10.07 -29.38 2.20
CA GLY A 879 10.27 -30.26 3.34
C GLY A 879 10.61 -29.49 4.60
N PHE A 880 10.74 -30.24 5.68
CA PHE A 880 11.11 -29.67 6.97
C PHE A 880 11.96 -30.64 7.79
N THR A 881 12.80 -30.07 8.63
CA THR A 881 13.51 -30.79 9.68
C THR A 881 12.84 -30.49 11.01
N ILE A 882 12.54 -31.53 11.77
CA ILE A 882 12.08 -31.41 13.15
C ILE A 882 13.18 -31.85 14.10
N SER A 883 13.39 -31.06 15.15
CA SER A 883 14.21 -31.43 16.30
C SER A 883 13.46 -31.12 17.58
N GLN A 884 13.50 -32.03 18.55
CA GLN A 884 12.74 -31.89 19.78
C GLN A 884 13.63 -32.15 21.00
N THR A 885 13.38 -31.41 22.09
CA THR A 885 14.13 -31.60 23.35
C THR A 885 13.73 -32.87 24.10
N ALA A 886 12.50 -33.35 23.89
CA ALA A 886 12.00 -34.67 24.26
C ALA A 886 11.23 -35.24 23.05
N ASN A 887 10.70 -36.46 23.11
CA ASN A 887 9.90 -37.01 22.01
C ASN A 887 8.48 -37.33 22.51
N ASN A 888 7.82 -36.35 23.13
CA ASN A 888 6.47 -36.57 23.65
C ASN A 888 5.40 -36.50 22.54
N LEU A 889 5.69 -35.86 21.39
CA LEU A 889 4.83 -35.89 20.19
C LEU A 889 4.90 -37.21 19.40
N GLY A 890 5.89 -38.06 19.68
CA GLY A 890 6.07 -39.33 18.98
C GLY A 890 6.53 -39.19 17.52
N ILE A 891 7.17 -38.08 17.17
CA ILE A 891 7.75 -37.81 15.85
C ILE A 891 9.26 -38.03 15.93
N THR A 892 9.86 -38.68 14.93
CA THR A 892 11.32 -38.89 14.91
C THR A 892 12.02 -37.63 14.43
N ASP A 893 13.07 -37.21 15.13
CA ASP A 893 13.93 -36.09 14.74
C ASP A 893 14.72 -36.44 13.47
N GLN A 894 14.29 -35.91 12.34
CA GLN A 894 14.93 -36.05 11.03
C GLN A 894 14.35 -35.02 10.06
N SER A 895 14.87 -35.02 8.83
CA SER A 895 14.27 -34.29 7.72
C SER A 895 13.19 -35.13 7.04
N TYR A 896 12.07 -34.50 6.72
CA TYR A 896 10.98 -35.03 5.92
C TYR A 896 10.88 -34.20 4.64
N ALA A 897 10.80 -34.87 3.50
CA ALA A 897 10.68 -34.23 2.19
C ALA A 897 9.46 -34.78 1.47
N GLY A 898 8.88 -33.96 0.59
CA GLY A 898 7.91 -34.44 -0.39
C GLY A 898 8.58 -35.25 -1.48
N GLU A 899 7.79 -35.67 -2.46
CA GLU A 899 8.28 -36.35 -3.66
C GLU A 899 7.79 -35.58 -4.88
N ASP A 900 8.64 -35.43 -5.89
CA ASP A 900 8.25 -34.82 -7.15
C ASP A 900 7.43 -35.82 -7.99
N VAL A 901 6.54 -35.30 -8.82
CA VAL A 901 5.90 -36.12 -9.85
C VAL A 901 6.98 -36.69 -10.78
N ALA A 902 6.93 -37.98 -11.07
CA ALA A 902 7.81 -38.62 -12.05
C ALA A 902 6.98 -39.35 -13.10
N GLY A 903 7.43 -39.34 -14.35
CA GLY A 903 6.69 -39.94 -15.45
C GLY A 903 7.41 -39.82 -16.78
N THR A 904 6.65 -40.02 -17.86
CA THR A 904 7.07 -39.79 -19.25
C THR A 904 5.93 -39.15 -20.03
N ILE A 905 6.25 -38.32 -21.00
CA ILE A 905 5.28 -37.78 -21.96
C ILE A 905 5.61 -38.38 -23.32
N ASN A 906 4.68 -39.11 -23.91
CA ASN A 906 4.84 -39.86 -25.16
C ASN A 906 6.03 -40.84 -25.17
N GLY A 907 6.38 -41.37 -23.99
CA GLY A 907 7.54 -42.23 -23.79
C GLY A 907 8.89 -41.50 -23.77
N GLU A 908 8.92 -40.19 -23.98
CA GLU A 908 10.10 -39.33 -23.84
C GLU A 908 10.32 -38.94 -22.37
N ALA A 909 11.57 -38.71 -21.99
CA ALA A 909 11.95 -38.52 -20.59
C ALA A 909 11.57 -37.12 -20.09
N THR A 910 11.06 -37.05 -18.85
CA THR A 910 10.69 -35.80 -18.18
C THR A 910 11.40 -35.66 -16.84
N THR A 911 11.58 -34.42 -16.40
CA THR A 911 12.01 -34.06 -15.05
C THR A 911 10.82 -33.54 -14.26
N GLY A 912 10.61 -34.09 -13.07
CA GLY A 912 9.63 -33.63 -12.11
C GLY A 912 10.09 -32.45 -11.28
N ASN A 913 9.18 -31.55 -10.95
CA ASN A 913 9.36 -30.55 -9.91
C ASN A 913 7.99 -30.26 -9.27
N GLY A 914 7.80 -30.70 -8.03
CA GLY A 914 6.50 -30.67 -7.36
C GLY A 914 5.46 -31.45 -8.17
N GLN A 915 4.37 -30.80 -8.53
CA GLN A 915 3.31 -31.36 -9.38
C GLN A 915 3.56 -31.15 -10.89
N THR A 916 4.68 -30.55 -11.27
CA THR A 916 4.98 -30.21 -12.66
C THR A 916 5.92 -31.23 -13.30
N LEU A 917 5.61 -31.66 -14.52
CA LEU A 917 6.50 -32.43 -15.39
C LEU A 917 7.01 -31.54 -16.53
N VAL A 918 8.33 -31.51 -16.69
CA VAL A 918 9.02 -30.78 -17.76
C VAL A 918 9.69 -31.78 -18.69
N GLY A 919 9.44 -31.70 -19.99
CA GLY A 919 10.16 -32.50 -20.99
C GLY A 919 11.63 -32.10 -21.07
N ASN A 920 12.51 -33.09 -21.05
CA ASN A 920 13.95 -32.87 -20.92
C ASN A 920 14.56 -32.24 -22.19
N ASN A 921 15.66 -31.49 -22.00
CA ASN A 921 16.41 -30.90 -23.10
C ASN A 921 16.97 -32.00 -24.04
N GLY A 922 16.78 -31.82 -25.34
CA GLY A 922 17.20 -32.76 -26.39
C GLY A 922 16.20 -33.88 -26.70
N GLU A 923 15.05 -33.92 -26.03
CA GLU A 923 13.92 -34.78 -26.44
C GLU A 923 13.30 -34.26 -27.73
N ALA A 924 12.89 -35.17 -28.62
CA ALA A 924 12.56 -34.79 -30.00
C ALA A 924 11.24 -34.02 -30.13
N ASN A 925 10.28 -34.24 -29.23
CA ASN A 925 8.94 -33.66 -29.35
C ASN A 925 8.51 -32.85 -28.12
N ILE A 926 9.04 -33.19 -26.93
CA ILE A 926 8.58 -32.61 -25.67
C ILE A 926 9.57 -31.63 -25.03
N ASP A 927 10.70 -31.30 -25.66
CA ASP A 927 11.70 -30.44 -25.04
C ASP A 927 11.11 -29.08 -24.64
N GLY A 928 11.14 -28.82 -23.32
CA GLY A 928 10.57 -27.64 -22.67
C GLY A 928 9.03 -27.64 -22.54
N LEU A 929 8.34 -28.73 -22.89
CA LEU A 929 6.91 -28.90 -22.61
C LEU A 929 6.70 -29.02 -21.11
N VAL A 930 5.81 -28.20 -20.57
CA VAL A 930 5.47 -28.16 -19.15
C VAL A 930 3.99 -28.52 -18.98
N ILE A 931 3.75 -29.56 -18.20
CA ILE A 931 2.40 -29.96 -17.78
C ILE A 931 2.35 -30.10 -16.27
N GLU A 932 1.18 -29.88 -15.69
CA GLU A 932 0.91 -30.10 -14.28
C GLU A 932 0.03 -31.34 -14.11
N TYR A 933 0.38 -32.16 -13.12
CA TYR A 933 -0.40 -33.31 -12.69
C TYR A 933 -0.77 -33.21 -11.20
N THR A 934 -2.06 -33.03 -10.92
CA THR A 934 -2.59 -32.87 -9.56
C THR A 934 -3.21 -34.14 -8.97
N GLY A 935 -3.16 -35.26 -9.71
CA GLY A 935 -3.73 -36.53 -9.27
C GLY A 935 -2.77 -37.37 -8.42
N THR A 936 -3.29 -38.43 -7.81
CA THR A 936 -2.53 -39.37 -6.97
C THR A 936 -2.33 -40.74 -7.62
N SER A 937 -3.00 -41.00 -8.75
CA SER A 937 -2.91 -42.27 -9.47
C SER A 937 -1.59 -42.38 -10.24
N THR A 938 -1.10 -43.60 -10.44
CA THR A 938 0.07 -43.91 -11.28
C THR A 938 -0.33 -44.82 -12.45
N GLY A 939 0.52 -44.93 -13.46
CA GLY A 939 0.25 -45.59 -14.73
C GLY A 939 -0.10 -44.60 -15.84
N THR A 940 -0.79 -45.08 -16.88
CA THR A 940 -1.29 -44.24 -17.97
C THR A 940 -2.47 -43.41 -17.48
N ILE A 941 -2.29 -42.09 -17.40
CA ILE A 941 -3.30 -41.17 -16.84
C ILE A 941 -4.23 -40.64 -17.94
N GLY A 942 -3.69 -40.33 -19.11
CA GLY A 942 -4.43 -39.78 -20.24
C GLY A 942 -3.52 -39.15 -21.27
N THR A 943 -4.08 -38.38 -22.19
CA THR A 943 -3.34 -37.59 -23.20
C THR A 943 -3.41 -36.09 -22.94
N ILE A 944 -2.39 -35.37 -23.44
CA ILE A 944 -2.39 -33.91 -23.65
C ILE A 944 -2.37 -33.67 -25.16
N SER A 945 -3.37 -32.96 -25.69
CA SER A 945 -3.40 -32.52 -27.09
C SER A 945 -2.95 -31.07 -27.18
N LEU A 946 -1.80 -30.85 -27.80
CA LEU A 946 -1.15 -29.56 -27.98
C LEU A 946 -1.30 -29.08 -29.42
N THR A 947 -1.87 -27.89 -29.58
CA THR A 947 -2.06 -27.21 -30.85
C THR A 947 -1.29 -25.90 -30.86
N PHE A 948 -0.53 -25.66 -31.93
CA PHE A 948 0.14 -24.40 -32.19
C PHE A 948 -0.64 -23.58 -33.20
N GLY A 949 -1.35 -22.56 -32.73
CA GLY A 949 -1.99 -21.59 -33.58
C GLY A 949 -0.99 -20.82 -34.46
N VAL A 950 -1.55 -20.05 -35.40
CA VAL A 950 -0.80 -19.30 -36.41
C VAL A 950 0.18 -18.32 -35.77
N MET A 951 -0.13 -17.73 -34.61
CA MET A 951 0.76 -16.76 -33.96
C MET A 951 1.99 -17.42 -33.37
N GLU A 952 1.87 -18.66 -32.87
CA GLU A 952 3.03 -19.44 -32.44
C GLU A 952 3.91 -19.84 -33.63
N GLN A 953 3.31 -20.18 -34.77
CA GLN A 953 4.05 -20.46 -36.00
C GLN A 953 4.83 -19.23 -36.49
N PHE A 954 4.18 -18.05 -36.44
CA PHE A 954 4.84 -16.78 -36.75
C PHE A 954 5.96 -16.47 -35.78
N GLU A 955 5.74 -16.63 -34.47
CA GLU A 955 6.77 -16.38 -33.46
C GLU A 955 8.01 -17.23 -33.72
N ARG A 956 7.84 -18.54 -33.93
CA ARG A 956 8.94 -19.49 -34.20
C ARG A 956 9.68 -19.17 -35.48
N LYS A 957 8.96 -18.79 -36.54
CA LYS A 957 9.57 -18.40 -37.81
C LYS A 957 10.31 -17.08 -37.69
N LEU A 958 9.68 -16.05 -37.14
CA LEU A 958 10.30 -14.75 -36.91
C LEU A 958 11.50 -14.86 -35.99
N PHE A 959 11.47 -15.74 -34.99
CA PHE A 959 12.63 -16.06 -34.16
C PHE A 959 13.83 -16.48 -35.04
N GLY A 960 13.68 -17.49 -35.90
CA GLY A 960 14.77 -17.92 -36.80
C GLY A 960 15.20 -16.87 -37.83
N ILE A 961 14.40 -15.83 -38.05
CA ILE A 961 14.71 -14.71 -38.95
C ILE A 961 15.53 -13.66 -38.19
N THR A 962 15.07 -13.25 -37.00
CA THR A 962 15.52 -12.03 -36.29
C THR A 962 16.34 -12.30 -35.03
N ASP A 963 16.59 -13.54 -34.65
CA ASP A 963 17.35 -13.83 -33.43
C ASP A 963 18.78 -13.29 -33.50
N ASP A 964 19.26 -12.75 -32.38
CA ASP A 964 20.56 -12.06 -32.30
C ASP A 964 21.76 -13.01 -32.50
N PHE A 965 21.59 -14.31 -32.27
CA PHE A 965 22.65 -15.31 -32.36
C PHE A 965 22.51 -16.22 -33.57
N GLU A 966 21.29 -16.62 -33.91
CA GLU A 966 20.99 -17.63 -34.92
C GLU A 966 20.18 -17.10 -36.11
N GLY A 967 19.72 -15.84 -36.04
CA GLY A 967 18.86 -15.23 -37.05
C GLY A 967 19.58 -14.91 -38.35
N TYR A 968 19.07 -15.42 -39.48
CA TYR A 968 19.72 -15.22 -40.77
C TYR A 968 19.69 -13.76 -41.28
N VAL A 969 18.78 -12.91 -40.77
CA VAL A 969 18.80 -11.46 -41.05
C VAL A 969 19.94 -10.78 -40.30
N ASN A 970 20.18 -11.15 -39.04
CA ASN A 970 21.31 -10.62 -38.29
C ASN A 970 22.65 -11.08 -38.90
N TYR A 971 22.78 -12.35 -39.29
CA TYR A 971 23.94 -12.81 -40.07
C TYR A 971 24.18 -12.00 -41.35
N LYS A 972 23.10 -11.60 -42.04
CA LYS A 972 23.19 -10.75 -43.24
C LYS A 972 23.66 -9.33 -42.90
N MET A 973 23.16 -8.75 -41.82
CA MET A 973 23.57 -7.44 -41.32
C MET A 973 25.05 -7.43 -40.91
N ASP A 974 25.49 -8.45 -40.18
CA ASP A 974 26.89 -8.62 -39.77
C ASP A 974 27.81 -8.76 -40.98
N SER A 975 27.42 -9.58 -41.95
CA SER A 975 28.17 -9.72 -43.21
C SER A 975 28.32 -8.38 -43.95
N ILE A 976 27.29 -7.53 -43.97
CA ILE A 976 27.37 -6.20 -44.56
C ILE A 976 28.29 -5.29 -43.72
N SER A 977 28.17 -5.31 -42.40
CA SER A 977 29.00 -4.54 -41.47
C SER A 977 30.50 -4.87 -41.62
N ASP A 978 30.82 -6.16 -41.77
CA ASP A 978 32.18 -6.63 -42.02
C ASP A 978 32.73 -6.14 -43.38
N ASN A 979 31.87 -6.08 -44.40
CA ASN A 979 32.24 -5.54 -45.71
C ASN A 979 32.51 -4.03 -45.63
N ILE A 980 31.69 -3.26 -44.92
CA ILE A 980 31.91 -1.83 -44.64
C ILE A 980 33.26 -1.65 -43.94
N SER A 981 33.48 -2.38 -42.85
CA SER A 981 34.72 -2.33 -42.08
C SER A 981 35.96 -2.68 -42.93
N ARG A 982 35.83 -3.60 -43.90
CA ARG A 982 36.90 -3.92 -44.84
C ARG A 982 37.18 -2.75 -45.80
N ILE A 983 36.13 -2.15 -46.36
CA ILE A 983 36.24 -1.01 -47.28
C ILE A 983 36.85 0.20 -46.55
N ASP A 984 36.45 0.48 -45.31
CA ASP A 984 37.02 1.59 -44.52
C ASP A 984 38.52 1.41 -44.26
N ARG A 985 38.96 0.17 -44.00
CA ARG A 985 40.40 -0.14 -43.91
C ARG A 985 41.11 0.09 -45.23
N GLU A 986 40.51 -0.29 -46.35
CA GLU A 986 41.07 -0.05 -47.69
C GLU A 986 41.17 1.45 -48.00
N ILE A 987 40.11 2.23 -47.74
CA ILE A 987 40.10 3.70 -47.89
C ILE A 987 41.23 4.32 -47.06
N SER A 988 41.32 3.98 -45.76
CA SER A 988 42.36 4.51 -44.85
C SER A 988 43.77 4.22 -45.35
N GLN A 989 43.99 3.02 -45.89
CA GLN A 989 45.27 2.63 -46.48
C GLN A 989 45.58 3.41 -47.76
N PHE A 990 44.59 3.63 -48.62
CA PHE A 990 44.73 4.45 -49.83
C PHE A 990 45.01 5.92 -49.50
N GLU A 991 44.31 6.51 -48.54
CA GLU A 991 44.53 7.89 -48.07
C GLU A 991 45.96 8.07 -47.54
N THR A 992 46.44 7.13 -46.72
CA THR A 992 47.81 7.15 -46.20
C THR A 992 48.84 7.08 -47.34
N ASN A 993 48.64 6.20 -48.31
CA ASN A 993 49.52 6.05 -49.47
C ASN A 993 49.50 7.31 -50.35
N LEU A 994 48.33 7.93 -50.50
CA LEU A 994 48.12 9.14 -51.28
C LEU A 994 48.86 10.34 -50.66
N LEU A 995 48.78 10.51 -49.34
CA LEU A 995 49.54 11.53 -48.59
C LEU A 995 51.06 11.36 -48.75
N GLN A 996 51.57 10.13 -48.61
CA GLN A 996 53.00 9.84 -48.83
C GLN A 996 53.43 10.13 -50.27
N LYS A 997 52.57 9.81 -51.25
CA LYS A 997 52.81 10.12 -52.67
C LYS A 997 52.84 11.62 -52.92
N GLN A 998 51.92 12.39 -52.34
CA GLN A 998 51.88 13.85 -52.41
C GLN A 998 53.18 14.46 -51.87
N GLN A 999 53.61 14.07 -50.66
CA GLN A 999 54.84 14.55 -50.04
C GLN A 999 56.06 14.26 -50.91
N ARG A 1000 56.18 13.03 -51.44
CA ARG A 1000 57.26 12.65 -52.35
C ARG A 1000 57.27 13.45 -53.65
N LEU A 1001 56.10 13.75 -54.22
CA LEU A 1001 55.99 14.61 -55.40
C LEU A 1001 56.42 16.04 -55.07
N ILE A 1002 55.93 16.61 -53.96
CA ILE A 1002 56.33 17.95 -53.48
C ILE A 1002 57.85 18.03 -53.30
N SER A 1003 58.48 17.06 -52.61
CA SER A 1003 59.94 17.04 -52.41
C SER A 1003 60.71 16.96 -53.72
N ARG A 1004 60.23 16.20 -54.71
CA ARG A 1004 60.86 16.09 -56.04
C ARG A 1004 60.78 17.40 -56.82
N PHE A 1005 59.62 18.06 -56.81
CA PHE A 1005 59.45 19.35 -57.48
C PHE A 1005 60.27 20.47 -56.80
N LEU A 1006 60.35 20.49 -55.46
CA LEU A 1006 61.21 21.43 -54.72
C LEU A 1006 62.71 21.21 -55.03
N ALA A 1007 63.16 19.95 -55.10
CA ALA A 1007 64.53 19.62 -55.48
C ALA A 1007 64.84 20.05 -56.91
N MET A 1008 63.87 19.91 -57.81
CA MET A 1008 63.99 20.37 -59.19
C MET A 1008 64.05 21.90 -59.29
N GLU A 1009 63.16 22.64 -58.60
CA GLU A 1009 63.21 24.10 -58.49
C GLU A 1009 64.54 24.60 -57.93
N THR A 1010 65.05 23.95 -56.88
CA THR A 1010 66.38 24.28 -56.32
C THR A 1010 67.50 24.04 -57.33
N THR A 1011 67.39 22.98 -58.13
CA THR A 1011 68.37 22.66 -59.17
C THR A 1011 68.30 23.65 -60.33
N ILE A 1012 67.09 24.04 -60.77
CA ILE A 1012 66.86 25.06 -61.80
C ILE A 1012 67.31 26.44 -61.32
N ALA A 1013 67.07 26.79 -60.06
CA ALA A 1013 67.57 28.03 -59.45
C ALA A 1013 69.10 28.07 -59.42
N LYS A 1014 69.75 26.95 -59.06
CA LYS A 1014 71.21 26.82 -59.14
C LYS A 1014 71.72 26.94 -60.57
N LEU A 1015 71.06 26.30 -61.54
CA LEU A 1015 71.43 26.38 -62.96
C LEU A 1015 71.21 27.78 -63.54
N SER A 1016 70.13 28.47 -63.15
CA SER A 1016 69.85 29.86 -63.54
C SER A 1016 70.83 30.84 -62.90
N ALA A 1017 71.20 30.64 -61.63
CA ALA A 1017 72.25 31.43 -60.97
C ALA A 1017 73.64 31.18 -61.59
N GLN A 1018 73.93 29.94 -61.97
CA GLN A 1018 75.17 29.56 -62.67
C GLN A 1018 75.20 30.10 -64.11
N GLY A 1019 74.05 30.13 -64.78
CA GLY A 1019 73.86 30.78 -66.08
C GLY A 1019 73.98 32.30 -66.02
N ALA A 1020 73.43 32.95 -64.98
CA ALA A 1020 73.61 34.38 -64.73
C ALA A 1020 75.06 34.73 -64.35
N TRP A 1021 75.74 33.89 -63.57
CA TRP A 1021 77.17 34.00 -63.28
C TRP A 1021 78.04 33.81 -64.53
N LEU A 1022 77.72 32.82 -65.37
CA LEU A 1022 78.37 32.63 -66.68
C LEU A 1022 78.12 33.82 -67.60
N SER A 1023 76.90 34.37 -67.61
CA SER A 1023 76.55 35.57 -68.38
C SER A 1023 77.24 36.83 -67.89
N SER A 1024 77.57 36.95 -66.59
CA SER A 1024 78.35 38.08 -66.05
C SER A 1024 79.88 37.87 -66.16
N GLN A 1025 80.34 36.66 -66.48
CA GLN A 1025 81.74 36.34 -66.78
C GLN A 1025 82.05 36.47 -68.28
N LEU A 1026 81.03 36.37 -69.15
CA LEU A 1026 81.15 36.40 -70.61
C LEU A 1026 80.66 37.72 -71.25
N GLY A 1027 80.36 38.74 -70.44
CA GLY A 1027 79.96 40.08 -70.88
C GLY A 1027 80.46 41.16 -69.95
#